data_AF-Q4CUD4-F1
#
_entry.id   AF-Q4CUD4-F1
#
_cell.length_a   1.000
_cell.length_b   1.000
_cell.length_c   1.000
_cell.angle_alpha   90.00
_cell.angle_beta   90.00
_cell.angle_gamma   90.00
#
_symmetry.space_group_name_H-M   'P 1'
#
loop_
_entity.id
_entity.type
_entity.pdbx_description
1 polymer ?
#
loop_
_entity_poly.entity_id
_entity_poly.type
_entity_poly.pdbx_seq_one_letter_code
_entity_poly.pdbx_strand_id
1 'polypeptide(L)'
;VLEHFLSMRYEGTSTSIMVLLDGTCEGQTVESGESDGAGNLMHRVKANFTHCYEQQFGFLLMKREIMVDAVRVRGRGVQIGKEARARIAQQKQNSAVHQPPYSTRVKLAPRPISTMKTYLSNGWETVNVYIVNADNGPVEGPAVLVGEGTSILLESNSIAYTNDSGSLIIHTSQLIEKISTALHPLHLSIFSHRFMSIAEQMGNALQRTSISTNIKERLDFSCAIFDKNGNLVANAPHIPVHLGAMGAAIRWQREYYGDQWREGEMVLSNHPACGGSHLPDITVMSPFFFRGEVIFYVASRGHHADVGGTTPGSMPPFSKTLQEEGAAIKTVKLIEDGIFQEERIRELLLKPGTCARMSGCRTLEDSISDLRAQVAANKRGMQLLKELMETYGYEVVQAYMGYIQDFAEASARDALKRVAKLYGTTLPSVDYMDDGSEIRLKIEIDPETGSSCFDFTGTSSQVLNSTNCPTAVVYSAIIYCVRCIVDADIPLNQGCMRPIRVVLERGSILSPDDELPVVAGNVLTSQRVTDVIFTALRAVACSHGCMNNFTMGSSDVAYYETICGGSGAGDGFNGTSAVHTHMTNTRMTDPEILETRYPVILRFFRIRRGSGGNGKYKGGDGVVRSFLFLQDLTAVLLTERRVLEPKGLFGGGNGMKGLNMVYVPNEDTAARWSVSPQEMLHDVKRGEWTREEETRSSDGCAVYRARNAGGKNVLAVRCGDILTIHTGGGGGCYPEEAKQENKRGTIHD
;
A
#
# COMPACT_ATOMS: atom_id res chain seq x y z
N VAL A 1 -2.40 19.19 -37.64
CA VAL A 1 -2.23 17.72 -37.74
C VAL A 1 -3.29 17.07 -36.88
N LEU A 2 -4.00 16.07 -37.40
CA LEU A 2 -4.92 15.23 -36.62
C LEU A 2 -4.25 13.87 -36.43
N GLU A 3 -4.10 13.44 -35.19
CA GLU A 3 -3.55 12.14 -34.81
C GLU A 3 -4.69 11.28 -34.27
N HIS A 4 -4.86 10.07 -34.80
CA HIS A 4 -5.91 9.13 -34.39
C HIS A 4 -5.31 8.06 -33.47
N PHE A 5 -5.97 7.78 -32.36
CA PHE A 5 -5.52 6.79 -31.39
C PHE A 5 -6.64 5.82 -31.03
N LEU A 6 -6.27 4.58 -30.78
CA LEU A 6 -7.08 3.64 -30.02
C LEU A 6 -6.53 3.57 -28.60
N SER A 7 -7.41 3.71 -27.61
CA SER A 7 -7.12 3.27 -26.25
C SER A 7 -7.49 1.80 -26.18
N MET A 8 -6.49 0.94 -26.04
CA MET A 8 -6.67 -0.52 -26.06
C MET A 8 -6.28 -1.10 -24.71
N ARG A 9 -6.93 -2.18 -24.31
CA ARG A 9 -6.62 -2.90 -23.07
C ARG A 9 -6.88 -4.39 -23.24
N TYR A 10 -6.25 -5.22 -22.42
CA TYR A 10 -6.68 -6.60 -22.33
C TYR A 10 -8.02 -6.70 -21.59
N GLU A 11 -8.86 -7.64 -22.00
CA GLU A 11 -10.09 -7.98 -21.30
C GLU A 11 -9.82 -8.21 -19.80
N GLY A 12 -10.74 -7.71 -18.95
CA GLY A 12 -10.57 -7.79 -17.49
C GLY A 12 -9.43 -6.94 -16.90
N THR A 13 -8.80 -6.04 -17.66
CA THR A 13 -7.84 -5.04 -17.14
C THR A 13 -8.45 -3.62 -17.17
N SER A 14 -8.04 -2.71 -16.29
CA SER A 14 -8.49 -1.30 -16.28
C SER A 14 -7.49 -0.33 -16.94
N THR A 15 -6.24 -0.75 -17.20
CA THR A 15 -5.23 0.12 -17.83
C THR A 15 -5.34 0.05 -19.35
N SER A 16 -5.75 1.16 -19.95
CA SER A 16 -5.69 1.34 -21.40
C SER A 16 -4.35 1.96 -21.83
N ILE A 17 -3.76 1.40 -22.89
CA ILE A 17 -2.61 1.94 -23.59
C ILE A 17 -3.12 2.66 -24.83
N MET A 18 -2.68 3.91 -25.00
CA MET A 18 -2.98 4.69 -26.18
C MET A 18 -1.99 4.33 -27.28
N VAL A 19 -2.49 3.82 -28.41
CA VAL A 19 -1.69 3.49 -29.59
C VAL A 19 -2.17 4.26 -30.80
N LEU A 20 -1.23 4.74 -31.63
CA LEU A 20 -1.56 5.41 -32.89
C LEU A 20 -2.24 4.43 -33.85
N LEU A 21 -3.34 4.89 -34.45
CA LEU A 21 -4.15 4.08 -35.37
C LEU A 21 -3.38 3.74 -36.66
N ASP A 22 -2.42 4.56 -37.06
CA ASP A 22 -1.52 4.26 -38.19
C ASP A 22 -0.47 3.18 -37.88
N GLY A 23 -0.45 2.66 -36.65
CA GLY A 23 0.46 1.61 -36.22
C GLY A 23 1.90 2.06 -35.98
N THR A 24 2.19 3.37 -35.94
CA THR A 24 3.53 3.89 -35.63
C THR A 24 3.74 4.06 -34.11
N CYS A 25 4.96 3.85 -33.63
CA CYS A 25 5.33 4.25 -32.27
C CYS A 25 5.59 5.77 -32.23
N GLU A 26 5.20 6.47 -31.16
CA GLU A 26 5.48 7.92 -31.03
C GLU A 26 6.97 8.19 -31.31
N GLY A 27 7.28 8.90 -32.41
CA GLY A 27 8.65 9.22 -32.82
C GLY A 27 9.20 8.48 -34.04
N GLN A 28 8.49 7.49 -34.60
CA GLN A 28 8.88 6.82 -35.86
C GLN A 28 8.03 7.32 -37.04
N THR A 29 8.68 7.78 -38.11
CA THR A 29 8.04 8.11 -39.39
C THR A 29 8.04 6.87 -40.26
N VAL A 30 6.87 6.38 -40.68
CA VAL A 30 6.78 5.30 -41.65
C VAL A 30 6.71 5.90 -43.06
N GLU A 31 7.62 5.47 -43.93
CA GLU A 31 7.60 5.80 -45.35
C GLU A 31 6.26 5.37 -45.96
N SER A 32 5.62 6.28 -46.69
CA SER A 32 4.35 6.06 -47.37
C SER A 32 4.52 5.06 -48.52
N GLY A 33 4.52 3.77 -48.21
CA GLY A 33 4.56 2.66 -49.15
C GLY A 33 3.33 1.77 -48.96
N GLU A 34 2.51 1.75 -50.00
CA GLU A 34 1.46 0.75 -50.30
C GLU A 34 0.15 0.78 -49.48
N SER A 35 -0.94 0.76 -50.25
CA SER A 35 -2.33 0.85 -49.82
C SER A 35 -2.76 -0.42 -49.07
N ASP A 36 -2.48 -0.46 -47.78
CA ASP A 36 -2.72 -1.62 -46.94
C ASP A 36 -4.18 -1.66 -46.43
N GLY A 37 -4.92 -2.69 -46.85
CA GLY A 37 -6.31 -2.90 -46.45
C GLY A 37 -6.52 -2.95 -44.93
N ALA A 38 -7.75 -2.70 -44.48
CA ALA A 38 -8.12 -2.57 -43.06
C ALA A 38 -7.61 -3.71 -42.14
N GLY A 39 -7.44 -4.93 -42.68
CA GLY A 39 -6.85 -6.06 -41.94
C GLY A 39 -5.38 -5.88 -41.55
N ASN A 40 -4.55 -5.26 -42.40
CA ASN A 40 -3.14 -5.02 -42.11
C ASN A 40 -2.97 -3.89 -41.07
N LEU A 41 -3.85 -2.89 -41.11
CA LEU A 41 -3.90 -1.81 -40.11
C LEU A 41 -4.13 -2.37 -38.69
N MET A 42 -5.15 -3.22 -38.51
CA MET A 42 -5.46 -3.78 -37.18
C MET A 42 -4.36 -4.72 -36.69
N HIS A 43 -3.67 -5.43 -37.58
CA HIS A 43 -2.50 -6.23 -37.20
C HIS A 43 -1.36 -5.35 -36.66
N ARG A 44 -1.04 -4.24 -37.34
CA ARG A 44 -0.01 -3.27 -36.90
C ARG A 44 -0.38 -2.62 -35.57
N VAL A 45 -1.63 -2.21 -35.41
CA VAL A 45 -2.13 -1.59 -34.18
C VAL A 45 -2.07 -2.57 -33.01
N LYS A 46 -2.46 -3.84 -33.23
CA LYS A 46 -2.32 -4.92 -32.24
C LYS A 46 -0.85 -5.15 -31.85
N ALA A 47 0.05 -5.22 -32.84
CA ALA A 47 1.49 -5.40 -32.59
C ALA A 47 2.08 -4.24 -31.78
N ASN A 48 1.69 -3.00 -32.10
CA ASN A 48 2.12 -1.80 -31.38
C ASN A 48 1.58 -1.80 -29.94
N PHE A 49 0.32 -2.19 -29.73
CA PHE A 49 -0.24 -2.38 -28.39
C PHE A 49 0.54 -3.42 -27.60
N THR A 50 0.79 -4.61 -28.17
CA THR A 50 1.56 -5.65 -27.47
C THR A 50 2.99 -5.19 -27.17
N HIS A 51 3.63 -4.46 -28.07
CA HIS A 51 4.98 -3.92 -27.84
C HIS A 51 4.98 -2.87 -26.72
N CYS A 52 4.06 -1.91 -26.75
CA CYS A 52 3.93 -0.91 -25.69
C CYS A 52 3.57 -1.57 -24.35
N TYR A 53 2.71 -2.59 -24.37
CA TYR A 53 2.32 -3.35 -23.19
C TYR A 53 3.51 -4.09 -22.59
N GLU A 54 4.28 -4.81 -23.40
CA GLU A 54 5.48 -5.52 -22.95
C GLU A 54 6.57 -4.56 -22.47
N GLN A 55 6.78 -3.41 -23.13
CA GLN A 55 7.70 -2.39 -22.65
C GLN A 55 7.26 -1.80 -21.30
N GLN A 56 5.97 -1.56 -21.13
CA GLN A 56 5.43 -0.92 -19.92
C GLN A 56 5.37 -1.90 -18.74
N PHE A 57 5.03 -3.17 -18.99
CA PHE A 57 4.72 -4.14 -17.94
C PHE A 57 5.69 -5.32 -17.85
N GLY A 58 6.54 -5.53 -18.86
CA GLY A 58 7.56 -6.59 -18.89
C GLY A 58 7.05 -7.99 -19.22
N PHE A 59 5.78 -8.15 -19.60
CA PHE A 59 5.17 -9.40 -20.02
C PHE A 59 3.91 -9.15 -20.87
N LEU A 60 3.38 -10.18 -21.51
CA LEU A 60 2.11 -10.17 -22.24
C LEU A 60 1.06 -11.03 -21.53
N LEU A 61 -0.22 -10.65 -21.65
CA LEU A 61 -1.33 -11.46 -21.18
C LEU A 61 -1.77 -12.45 -22.25
N MET A 62 -1.33 -13.68 -22.09
CA MET A 62 -1.74 -14.79 -22.96
C MET A 62 -3.20 -15.17 -22.65
N LYS A 63 -3.93 -15.64 -23.67
CA LYS A 63 -5.34 -16.09 -23.57
C LYS A 63 -6.36 -15.01 -23.18
N ARG A 64 -6.06 -13.72 -23.35
CA ARG A 64 -7.04 -12.63 -23.22
C ARG A 64 -7.26 -11.90 -24.53
N GLU A 65 -8.50 -11.52 -24.78
CA GLU A 65 -8.82 -10.65 -25.91
C GLU A 65 -8.32 -9.23 -25.64
N ILE A 66 -8.04 -8.50 -26.72
CA ILE A 66 -7.68 -7.08 -26.66
C ILE A 66 -8.92 -6.29 -27.07
N MET A 67 -9.40 -5.47 -26.16
CA MET A 67 -10.58 -4.61 -26.34
C MET A 67 -10.15 -3.20 -26.72
N VAL A 68 -10.93 -2.56 -27.59
CA VAL A 68 -10.85 -1.11 -27.83
C VAL A 68 -11.76 -0.43 -26.82
N ASP A 69 -11.15 0.30 -25.89
CA ASP A 69 -11.82 0.99 -24.78
C ASP A 69 -12.35 2.36 -25.22
N ALA A 70 -11.57 3.07 -26.03
CA ALA A 70 -11.97 4.37 -26.58
C ALA A 70 -11.26 4.69 -27.89
N VAL A 71 -11.90 5.47 -28.74
CA VAL A 71 -11.31 6.11 -29.91
C VAL A 71 -11.00 7.56 -29.55
N ARG A 72 -9.77 8.02 -29.75
CA ARG A 72 -9.35 9.40 -29.45
C ARG A 72 -8.76 10.06 -30.68
N VAL A 73 -9.04 11.36 -30.85
CA VAL A 73 -8.44 12.19 -31.91
C VAL A 73 -7.76 13.38 -31.26
N ARG A 74 -6.47 13.57 -31.53
CA ARG A 74 -5.67 14.70 -31.02
C ARG A 74 -5.39 15.68 -32.15
N GLY A 75 -5.82 16.92 -32.00
CA GLY A 75 -5.47 18.01 -32.91
C GLY A 75 -4.23 18.77 -32.42
N ARG A 76 -3.16 18.76 -33.20
CA ARG A 76 -1.99 19.65 -33.00
C ARG A 76 -2.04 20.80 -34.01
N GLY A 77 -2.22 22.02 -33.50
CA GLY A 77 -1.97 23.26 -34.24
C GLY A 77 -0.54 23.73 -34.00
N VAL A 78 0.25 23.92 -35.06
CA VAL A 78 1.57 24.55 -34.95
C VAL A 78 1.42 26.01 -35.34
N GLN A 79 1.39 26.91 -34.37
CA GLN A 79 1.54 28.34 -34.64
C GLN A 79 3.03 28.64 -34.78
N ILE A 80 3.55 28.65 -36.01
CA ILE A 80 4.94 29.04 -36.27
C ILE A 80 5.03 30.56 -36.11
N GLY A 81 5.14 31.04 -34.87
CA GLY A 81 5.51 32.42 -34.59
C GLY A 81 6.91 32.71 -35.17
N LYS A 82 7.14 33.96 -35.61
CA LYS A 82 8.44 34.39 -36.16
C LYS A 82 9.63 34.03 -35.24
N GLU A 83 9.43 34.03 -33.93
CA GLU A 83 10.43 33.65 -32.93
C GLU A 83 10.81 32.16 -32.94
N ALA A 84 9.88 31.26 -33.28
CA ALA A 84 10.18 29.83 -33.40
C ALA A 84 11.06 29.54 -34.62
N ARG A 85 10.88 30.28 -35.73
CA ARG A 85 11.81 30.22 -36.89
C ARG A 85 13.21 30.69 -36.50
N ALA A 86 13.32 31.74 -35.69
CA ALA A 86 14.60 32.22 -35.19
C ALA A 86 15.29 31.17 -34.29
N ARG A 87 14.55 30.55 -33.35
CA ARG A 87 15.10 29.47 -32.50
C ARG A 87 15.54 28.25 -33.30
N ILE A 88 14.78 27.80 -34.31
CA ILE A 88 15.17 26.66 -35.15
C ILE A 88 16.41 26.99 -35.99
N ALA A 89 16.52 28.23 -36.51
CA ALA A 89 17.71 28.68 -37.21
C ALA A 89 18.95 28.70 -36.30
N GLN A 90 18.77 29.14 -35.05
CA GLN A 90 19.83 29.19 -34.04
C GLN A 90 20.22 27.79 -33.51
N GLN A 91 19.26 26.86 -33.40
CA GLN A 91 19.52 25.46 -33.02
C GLN A 91 20.35 24.73 -34.10
N LYS A 92 20.12 25.04 -35.38
CA LYS A 92 20.96 24.52 -36.48
C LYS A 92 22.39 25.08 -36.47
N GLN A 93 22.62 26.26 -35.93
CA GLN A 93 23.97 26.83 -35.74
C GLN A 93 24.66 26.32 -34.47
N ASN A 94 23.90 26.01 -33.41
CA ASN A 94 24.46 25.63 -32.11
C ASN A 94 24.95 24.18 -31.99
N SER A 95 24.68 23.30 -32.97
CA SER A 95 25.26 21.94 -32.99
C SER A 95 26.81 21.94 -33.04
N ALA A 96 27.44 23.08 -33.34
CA ALA A 96 28.90 23.20 -33.39
C ALA A 96 29.56 23.57 -32.05
N VAL A 97 28.81 23.98 -31.02
CA VAL A 97 29.40 24.44 -29.74
C VAL A 97 29.07 23.44 -28.63
N HIS A 98 29.60 22.22 -28.75
CA HIS A 98 29.45 21.19 -27.71
C HIS A 98 30.55 21.21 -26.64
N GLN A 99 31.56 22.08 -26.74
CA GLN A 99 32.61 22.17 -25.74
C GLN A 99 32.82 23.62 -25.25
N PRO A 100 33.13 23.80 -23.95
CA PRO A 100 33.42 25.12 -23.39
C PRO A 100 34.62 25.79 -24.07
N PRO A 101 34.68 27.13 -24.15
CA PRO A 101 33.64 28.07 -23.75
C PRO A 101 32.49 28.14 -24.78
N TYR A 102 31.25 28.14 -24.29
CA TYR A 102 30.04 28.24 -25.12
C TYR A 102 29.77 29.67 -25.67
N SER A 103 30.84 30.41 -25.97
CA SER A 103 30.80 31.77 -26.51
C SER A 103 31.75 31.83 -27.69
N THR A 104 31.29 32.42 -28.80
CA THR A 104 32.11 32.67 -29.99
C THR A 104 33.02 33.89 -29.83
N ARG A 105 32.80 34.70 -28.78
CA ARG A 105 33.54 35.93 -28.51
C ARG A 105 34.54 35.71 -27.38
N VAL A 106 35.75 36.24 -27.54
CA VAL A 106 36.70 36.35 -26.43
C VAL A 106 36.20 37.44 -25.49
N LYS A 107 35.77 37.04 -24.29
CA LYS A 107 35.26 37.95 -23.25
C LYS A 107 36.30 38.13 -22.14
N LEU A 108 36.49 39.37 -21.70
CA LEU A 108 37.47 39.70 -20.66
C LEU A 108 36.91 39.39 -19.26
N ALA A 109 37.78 38.94 -18.36
CA ALA A 109 37.42 38.79 -16.96
C ALA A 109 36.93 40.14 -16.40
N PRO A 110 35.75 40.20 -15.77
CA PRO A 110 35.21 41.43 -15.19
C PRO A 110 36.06 41.88 -14.00
N ARG A 111 35.98 43.17 -13.65
CA ARG A 111 36.57 43.69 -12.41
C ARG A 111 35.56 43.57 -11.26
N PRO A 112 36.01 43.22 -10.04
CA PRO A 112 35.13 43.20 -8.89
C PRO A 112 34.63 44.61 -8.57
N ILE A 113 33.35 44.73 -8.24
CA ILE A 113 32.72 45.99 -7.83
C ILE A 113 32.86 46.24 -6.33
N SER A 114 33.01 45.18 -5.54
CA SER A 114 33.19 45.23 -4.09
C SER A 114 33.70 43.88 -3.58
N THR A 115 33.92 43.79 -2.27
CA THR A 115 34.22 42.54 -1.58
C THR A 115 33.22 42.32 -0.46
N MET A 116 32.88 41.06 -0.16
CA MET A 116 31.95 40.68 0.90
C MET A 116 32.59 39.64 1.83
N LYS A 117 32.33 39.72 3.13
CA LYS A 117 32.71 38.67 4.08
C LYS A 117 31.69 37.53 3.98
N THR A 118 32.14 36.33 3.64
CA THR A 118 31.29 35.17 3.34
C THR A 118 31.80 33.95 4.10
N TYR A 119 30.89 33.15 4.66
CA TYR A 119 31.24 31.91 5.33
C TYR A 119 31.20 30.75 4.33
N LEU A 120 32.35 30.11 4.11
CA LEU A 120 32.53 28.97 3.21
C LEU A 120 32.97 27.73 4.01
N SER A 121 33.22 26.60 3.34
CA SER A 121 33.62 25.34 3.98
C SER A 121 34.89 25.45 4.85
N ASN A 122 35.82 26.35 4.51
CA ASN A 122 37.05 26.60 5.27
C ASN A 122 36.90 27.69 6.35
N GLY A 123 35.70 28.26 6.52
CA GLY A 123 35.41 29.34 7.47
C GLY A 123 35.11 30.68 6.79
N TRP A 124 35.31 31.78 7.52
CA TRP A 124 35.05 33.13 7.01
C TRP A 124 36.15 33.60 6.06
N GLU A 125 35.77 33.95 4.84
CA GLU A 125 36.65 34.48 3.79
C GLU A 125 36.11 35.82 3.25
N THR A 126 36.98 36.62 2.62
CA THR A 126 36.56 37.84 1.90
C THR A 126 36.53 37.52 0.40
N VAL A 127 35.33 37.54 -0.19
CA VAL A 127 35.09 37.15 -1.58
C VAL A 127 34.80 38.37 -2.45
N ASN A 128 35.18 38.30 -3.72
CA ASN A 128 34.94 39.35 -4.70
C ASN A 128 33.48 39.33 -5.18
N VAL A 129 32.88 40.50 -5.35
CA VAL A 129 31.51 40.68 -5.88
C VAL A 129 31.58 41.24 -7.30
N TYR A 130 30.85 40.63 -8.23
CA TYR A 130 30.79 41.03 -9.64
C TYR A 130 29.34 41.27 -10.06
N ILE A 131 29.13 42.22 -10.97
CA ILE A 131 27.85 42.36 -11.67
C ILE A 131 27.86 41.43 -12.88
N VAL A 132 26.78 40.66 -13.08
CA VAL A 132 26.59 39.84 -14.28
C VAL A 132 26.02 40.69 -15.40
N ASN A 133 26.74 40.75 -16.51
CA ASN A 133 26.35 41.35 -17.78
C ASN A 133 26.69 40.40 -18.95
N ALA A 134 26.16 40.70 -20.12
CA ALA A 134 26.30 39.87 -21.32
C ALA A 134 27.76 39.75 -21.84
N ASP A 135 28.70 40.54 -21.32
CA ASP A 135 30.11 40.56 -21.74
C ASP A 135 31.08 40.03 -20.67
N ASN A 136 30.59 39.55 -19.50
CA ASN A 136 31.44 38.93 -18.49
C ASN A 136 32.18 37.70 -19.05
N GLY A 137 33.51 37.80 -19.10
CA GLY A 137 34.40 36.64 -19.23
C GLY A 137 34.45 35.79 -17.95
N PRO A 138 35.36 34.81 -17.90
CA PRO A 138 35.46 33.88 -16.78
C PRO A 138 35.76 34.60 -15.45
N VAL A 139 34.99 34.23 -14.43
CA VAL A 139 35.16 34.58 -13.02
C VAL A 139 35.43 33.29 -12.27
N GLU A 140 36.56 33.21 -11.56
CA GLU A 140 36.87 32.12 -10.65
C GLU A 140 36.22 32.35 -9.27
N GLY A 141 35.67 31.30 -8.70
CA GLY A 141 35.18 31.29 -7.33
C GLY A 141 36.32 31.10 -6.31
N PRO A 142 36.13 31.54 -5.06
CA PRO A 142 34.85 32.00 -4.51
C PRO A 142 34.52 33.45 -4.85
N ALA A 143 33.29 33.68 -5.33
CA ALA A 143 32.83 35.00 -5.75
C ALA A 143 31.30 35.14 -5.61
N VAL A 144 30.81 36.36 -5.46
CA VAL A 144 29.36 36.64 -5.52
C VAL A 144 29.04 37.31 -6.86
N LEU A 145 28.13 36.72 -7.62
CA LEU A 145 27.67 37.24 -8.90
C LEU A 145 26.28 37.84 -8.71
N VAL A 146 26.14 39.14 -8.94
CA VAL A 146 24.87 39.88 -8.80
C VAL A 146 24.30 40.14 -10.19
N GLY A 147 23.18 39.50 -10.50
CA GLY A 147 22.41 39.74 -11.72
C GLY A 147 21.16 40.58 -11.43
N GLU A 148 20.35 40.80 -12.47
CA GLU A 148 19.06 41.47 -12.32
C GLU A 148 18.06 40.54 -11.60
N GLY A 149 17.79 40.80 -10.32
CA GLY A 149 16.87 40.02 -9.49
C GLY A 149 17.42 38.70 -8.93
N THR A 150 18.71 38.39 -9.12
CA THR A 150 19.35 37.18 -8.58
C THR A 150 20.75 37.46 -8.06
N SER A 151 21.19 36.68 -7.08
CA SER A 151 22.56 36.69 -6.57
C SER A 151 23.04 35.25 -6.42
N ILE A 152 24.21 34.95 -6.97
CA ILE A 152 24.76 33.60 -7.04
C ILE A 152 26.10 33.60 -6.30
N LEU A 153 26.23 32.74 -5.30
CA LEU A 153 27.52 32.43 -4.70
C LEU A 153 28.21 31.38 -5.57
N LEU A 154 29.27 31.80 -6.27
CA LEU A 154 30.15 30.90 -7.00
C LEU A 154 31.10 30.24 -5.98
N GLU A 155 31.01 28.93 -5.83
CA GLU A 155 31.86 28.17 -4.90
C GLU A 155 33.32 28.13 -5.33
N SER A 156 34.22 27.82 -4.38
CA SER A 156 35.64 27.60 -4.67
C SER A 156 35.83 26.59 -5.80
N ASN A 157 36.84 26.79 -6.64
CA ASN A 157 37.16 25.95 -7.81
C ASN A 157 36.05 25.89 -8.88
N SER A 158 35.05 26.78 -8.82
CA SER A 158 34.07 26.95 -9.89
C SER A 158 34.43 28.14 -10.78
N ILE A 159 34.07 28.08 -12.06
CA ILE A 159 34.27 29.17 -13.03
C ILE A 159 32.92 29.54 -13.64
N ALA A 160 32.58 30.82 -13.65
CA ALA A 160 31.38 31.32 -14.30
C ALA A 160 31.70 32.32 -15.42
N TYR A 161 30.96 32.28 -16.52
CA TYR A 161 31.01 33.28 -17.61
C TYR A 161 29.65 33.39 -18.31
N THR A 162 29.42 34.46 -19.08
CA THR A 162 28.21 34.55 -19.90
C THR A 162 28.45 34.06 -21.33
N ASN A 163 27.48 33.38 -21.93
CA ASN A 163 27.52 33.04 -23.35
C ASN A 163 27.04 34.20 -24.25
N ASP A 164 27.01 34.00 -25.57
CA ASP A 164 26.61 35.05 -26.53
C ASP A 164 25.12 35.44 -26.43
N SER A 165 24.30 34.61 -25.78
CA SER A 165 22.89 34.91 -25.49
C SER A 165 22.68 35.67 -24.17
N GLY A 166 23.75 35.94 -23.41
CA GLY A 166 23.69 36.53 -22.07
C GLY A 166 23.35 35.54 -20.96
N SER A 167 23.27 34.23 -21.25
CA SER A 167 23.06 33.20 -20.23
C SER A 167 24.33 33.01 -19.41
N LEU A 168 24.22 32.98 -18.09
CA LEU A 168 25.32 32.62 -17.20
C LEU A 168 25.56 31.11 -17.22
N ILE A 169 26.81 30.72 -17.44
CA ILE A 169 27.26 29.33 -17.44
C ILE A 169 28.23 29.16 -16.29
N ILE A 170 28.00 28.15 -15.45
CA ILE A 170 28.81 27.83 -14.29
C ILE A 170 29.40 26.43 -14.47
N HIS A 171 30.72 26.36 -14.48
CA HIS A 171 31.47 25.11 -14.37
C HIS A 171 31.86 24.93 -12.93
N THR A 172 31.24 23.99 -12.23
CA THR A 172 31.68 23.61 -10.88
C THR A 172 32.80 22.60 -10.99
N SER A 173 33.89 22.74 -10.22
CA SER A 173 34.71 21.56 -9.95
C SER A 173 33.82 20.55 -9.21
N GLN A 174 33.68 19.33 -9.72
CA GLN A 174 33.08 18.27 -8.93
C GLN A 174 34.02 17.93 -7.77
N LEU A 175 33.89 18.62 -6.64
CA LEU A 175 34.30 18.04 -5.37
C LEU A 175 33.27 16.95 -5.08
N ILE A 176 33.54 15.75 -5.60
CA ILE A 176 32.79 14.55 -5.17
C ILE A 176 33.25 14.30 -3.74
N GLU A 177 32.53 14.85 -2.77
CA GLU A 177 32.68 14.44 -1.39
C GLU A 177 32.38 12.94 -1.34
N LYS A 178 33.42 12.12 -1.12
CA LYS A 178 33.24 10.69 -0.92
C LYS A 178 32.58 10.50 0.44
N ILE A 179 31.29 10.17 0.41
CA ILE A 179 30.55 9.79 1.61
C ILE A 179 31.28 8.62 2.26
N SER A 180 31.66 8.79 3.53
CA SER A 180 32.30 7.75 4.31
C SER A 180 31.27 6.91 5.07
N THR A 181 31.73 5.86 5.74
CA THR A 181 30.89 5.05 6.64
C THR A 181 30.59 5.74 7.98
N ALA A 182 31.15 6.92 8.24
CA ALA A 182 30.88 7.67 9.46
C ALA A 182 29.43 8.18 9.48
N LEU A 183 28.77 8.06 10.64
CA LEU A 183 27.40 8.56 10.83
C LEU A 183 27.36 10.09 10.68
N HIS A 184 26.57 10.57 9.72
CA HIS A 184 26.30 11.98 9.52
C HIS A 184 24.80 12.24 9.38
N PRO A 185 24.19 13.21 10.09
CA PRO A 185 22.74 13.43 10.08
C PRO A 185 22.16 13.71 8.68
N LEU A 186 22.85 14.49 7.84
CA LEU A 186 22.41 14.79 6.48
C LEU A 186 22.36 13.50 5.62
N HIS A 187 23.41 12.68 5.70
CA HIS A 187 23.46 11.45 4.93
C HIS A 187 22.47 10.43 5.45
N LEU A 188 22.24 10.36 6.77
CA LEU A 188 21.21 9.51 7.36
C LEU A 188 19.84 9.82 6.73
N SER A 189 19.46 11.09 6.68
CA SER A 189 18.23 11.53 6.01
C SER A 189 18.22 11.18 4.52
N ILE A 190 19.31 11.44 3.79
CA ILE A 190 19.42 11.09 2.36
C ILE A 190 19.22 9.58 2.14
N PHE A 191 19.90 8.72 2.88
CA PHE A 191 19.78 7.27 2.75
C PHE A 191 18.39 6.78 3.15
N SER A 192 17.79 7.32 4.23
CA SER A 192 16.40 7.01 4.61
C SER A 192 15.43 7.28 3.45
N HIS A 193 15.48 8.48 2.86
CA HIS A 193 14.61 8.82 1.73
C HIS A 193 14.94 8.02 0.46
N ARG A 194 16.21 7.67 0.22
CA ARG A 194 16.59 6.81 -0.92
C ARG A 194 15.99 5.42 -0.76
N PHE A 195 16.14 4.75 0.38
CA PHE A 195 15.56 3.42 0.60
C PHE A 195 14.02 3.44 0.55
N MET A 196 13.38 4.45 1.15
CA MET A 196 11.93 4.63 1.05
C MET A 196 11.49 4.81 -0.41
N SER A 197 12.17 5.66 -1.17
CA SER A 197 11.87 5.90 -2.59
C SER A 197 12.01 4.62 -3.43
N ILE A 198 12.96 3.75 -3.12
CA ILE A 198 13.09 2.46 -3.81
C ILE A 198 11.85 1.60 -3.55
N ALA A 199 11.44 1.47 -2.29
CA ALA A 199 10.24 0.70 -1.93
C ALA A 199 8.96 1.30 -2.57
N GLU A 200 8.84 2.63 -2.65
CA GLU A 200 7.73 3.32 -3.32
C GLU A 200 7.73 3.07 -4.82
N GLN A 201 8.89 3.10 -5.47
CA GLN A 201 9.00 2.79 -6.90
C GLN A 201 8.68 1.32 -7.21
N MET A 202 9.03 0.40 -6.31
CA MET A 202 8.57 -0.99 -6.41
C MET A 202 7.04 -1.06 -6.31
N GLY A 203 6.44 -0.36 -5.34
CA GLY A 203 4.99 -0.30 -5.19
C GLY A 203 4.28 0.28 -6.41
N ASN A 204 4.80 1.36 -6.98
CA ASN A 204 4.30 1.97 -8.22
C ASN A 204 4.42 1.03 -9.44
N ALA A 205 5.48 0.21 -9.48
CA ALA A 205 5.62 -0.82 -10.51
C ALA A 205 4.54 -1.91 -10.33
N LEU A 206 4.35 -2.41 -9.11
CA LEU A 206 3.35 -3.42 -8.78
C LEU A 206 1.92 -2.95 -9.10
N GLN A 207 1.54 -1.76 -8.63
CA GLN A 207 0.21 -1.20 -8.89
C GLN A 207 -0.09 -1.11 -10.39
N ARG A 208 0.86 -0.59 -11.18
CA ARG A 208 0.65 -0.40 -12.62
C ARG A 208 0.53 -1.72 -13.37
N THR A 209 1.34 -2.72 -13.00
CA THR A 209 1.44 -4.04 -13.67
C THR A 209 0.37 -5.04 -13.24
N SER A 210 -0.18 -4.90 -12.04
CA SER A 210 -1.24 -5.78 -11.51
C SER A 210 -2.58 -5.62 -12.25
N ILE A 211 -3.44 -6.62 -12.10
CA ILE A 211 -4.74 -6.74 -12.79
C ILE A 211 -5.90 -6.88 -11.83
N SER A 212 -5.73 -7.61 -10.72
CA SER A 212 -6.80 -7.77 -9.75
C SER A 212 -7.20 -6.41 -9.17
N THR A 213 -8.50 -6.28 -8.90
CA THR A 213 -9.05 -5.09 -8.25
C THR A 213 -8.37 -4.84 -6.89
N ASN A 214 -7.96 -5.92 -6.21
CA ASN A 214 -7.29 -5.90 -4.91
C ASN A 214 -5.95 -5.17 -4.94
N ILE A 215 -5.03 -5.59 -5.81
CA ILE A 215 -3.70 -4.98 -5.87
C ILE A 215 -3.78 -3.64 -6.60
N LYS A 216 -4.49 -3.58 -7.72
CA LYS A 216 -4.45 -2.43 -8.64
C LYS A 216 -5.19 -1.20 -8.12
N GLU A 217 -6.43 -1.41 -7.68
CA GLU A 217 -7.35 -0.32 -7.33
C GLU A 217 -7.39 -0.09 -5.82
N ARG A 218 -7.55 -1.18 -5.05
CA ARG A 218 -7.57 -1.11 -3.57
C ARG A 218 -6.20 -0.88 -2.94
N LEU A 219 -5.10 -1.04 -3.70
CA LEU A 219 -3.72 -0.95 -3.20
C LEU A 219 -3.43 -1.94 -2.07
N ASP A 220 -3.98 -3.15 -2.18
CA ASP A 220 -3.85 -4.21 -1.20
C ASP A 220 -2.53 -4.98 -1.38
N PHE A 221 -1.41 -4.27 -1.20
CA PHE A 221 -0.07 -4.81 -1.35
C PHE A 221 0.96 -4.03 -0.52
N SER A 222 2.17 -4.56 -0.39
CA SER A 222 3.31 -3.87 0.21
C SER A 222 4.62 -4.30 -0.44
N CYS A 223 5.52 -3.33 -0.62
CA CYS A 223 6.89 -3.53 -1.09
C CYS A 223 7.87 -3.06 -0.01
N ALA A 224 8.93 -3.86 0.22
CA ALA A 224 9.90 -3.59 1.27
C ALA A 224 11.31 -4.11 0.93
N ILE A 225 12.29 -3.52 1.61
CA ILE A 225 13.71 -3.84 1.55
C ILE A 225 14.15 -4.37 2.91
N PHE A 226 14.94 -5.43 2.89
CA PHE A 226 15.44 -6.11 4.08
C PHE A 226 16.96 -6.21 4.03
N ASP A 227 17.58 -6.17 5.21
CA ASP A 227 19.01 -6.43 5.34
C ASP A 227 19.35 -7.93 5.13
N LYS A 228 20.64 -8.26 5.16
CA LYS A 228 21.13 -9.65 5.02
C LYS A 228 20.57 -10.64 6.06
N ASN A 229 20.04 -10.15 7.17
CA ASN A 229 19.46 -10.94 8.25
C ASN A 229 17.92 -11.02 8.15
N GLY A 230 17.31 -10.41 7.13
CA GLY A 230 15.86 -10.38 6.96
C GLY A 230 15.15 -9.39 7.88
N ASN A 231 15.85 -8.37 8.39
CA ASN A 231 15.23 -7.29 9.14
C ASN A 231 14.68 -6.23 8.18
N LEU A 232 13.48 -5.73 8.46
CA LEU A 232 12.87 -4.66 7.69
C LEU A 232 13.70 -3.38 7.81
N VAL A 233 14.15 -2.83 6.68
CA VAL A 233 14.94 -1.59 6.60
C VAL A 233 14.07 -0.42 6.18
N ALA A 234 13.34 -0.62 5.08
CA ALA A 234 12.48 0.40 4.51
C ALA A 234 11.29 -0.26 3.83
N ASN A 235 10.19 0.47 3.83
CA ASN A 235 8.96 0.11 3.18
C ASN A 235 8.35 1.36 2.58
N ALA A 236 7.54 1.18 1.54
CA ALA A 236 6.60 2.22 1.15
C ALA A 236 5.41 2.22 2.13
N PRO A 237 4.76 3.39 2.34
CA PRO A 237 3.61 3.52 3.24
C PRO A 237 2.45 2.67 2.72
N HIS A 238 2.41 1.42 3.18
CA HIS A 238 1.46 0.41 2.75
C HIS A 238 0.74 -0.19 3.97
N ILE A 239 0.36 -1.46 3.92
CA ILE A 239 -0.48 -2.10 4.94
C ILE A 239 0.39 -2.52 6.13
N PRO A 240 0.12 -2.03 7.35
CA PRO A 240 0.94 -2.34 8.52
C PRO A 240 1.07 -3.83 8.83
N VAL A 241 0.01 -4.61 8.55
CA VAL A 241 0.02 -6.07 8.81
C VAL A 241 1.06 -6.82 7.99
N HIS A 242 1.34 -6.37 6.77
CA HIS A 242 2.36 -6.96 5.90
C HIS A 242 3.75 -6.77 6.47
N LEU A 243 4.05 -5.60 7.01
CA LEU A 243 5.42 -5.14 7.21
C LEU A 243 6.18 -5.92 8.29
N GLY A 244 5.55 -6.16 9.45
CA GLY A 244 6.17 -6.98 10.51
C GLY A 244 6.25 -8.46 10.12
N ALA A 245 5.28 -8.96 9.35
CA ALA A 245 5.20 -10.36 8.97
C ALA A 245 6.15 -10.73 7.81
N MET A 246 6.39 -9.82 6.86
CA MET A 246 7.32 -10.04 5.75
C MET A 246 8.75 -10.30 6.23
N GLY A 247 9.21 -9.63 7.30
CA GLY A 247 10.53 -9.90 7.88
C GLY A 247 10.66 -11.34 8.41
N ALA A 248 9.59 -11.87 9.03
CA ALA A 248 9.55 -13.27 9.46
C ALA A 248 9.60 -14.23 8.26
N ALA A 249 8.92 -13.89 7.16
CA ALA A 249 8.97 -14.68 5.93
C ALA A 249 10.38 -14.75 5.35
N ILE A 250 11.06 -13.60 5.22
CA ILE A 250 12.44 -13.56 4.73
C ILE A 250 13.37 -14.40 5.61
N ARG A 251 13.29 -14.26 6.93
CA ARG A 251 14.12 -15.04 7.86
C ARG A 251 13.91 -16.54 7.72
N TRP A 252 12.65 -16.99 7.61
CA TRP A 252 12.33 -18.40 7.42
C TRP A 252 12.90 -18.93 6.10
N GLN A 253 12.72 -18.21 4.98
CA GLN A 253 13.26 -18.64 3.69
C GLN A 253 14.80 -18.63 3.67
N ARG A 254 15.42 -17.63 4.32
CA ARG A 254 16.87 -17.55 4.49
C ARG A 254 17.41 -18.78 5.21
N GLU A 255 16.79 -19.19 6.31
CA GLU A 255 17.17 -20.38 7.07
C GLU A 255 16.94 -21.67 6.27
N TYR A 256 15.82 -21.77 5.56
CA TYR A 256 15.47 -22.94 4.76
C TYR A 256 16.43 -23.18 3.59
N TYR A 257 16.73 -22.15 2.80
CA TYR A 257 17.61 -22.29 1.64
C TYR A 257 19.10 -22.22 1.99
N GLY A 258 19.50 -21.47 3.03
CA GLY A 258 20.91 -21.29 3.38
C GLY A 258 21.75 -20.84 2.18
N ASP A 259 22.80 -21.58 1.86
CA ASP A 259 23.70 -21.29 0.72
C ASP A 259 23.11 -21.71 -0.65
N GLN A 260 21.89 -22.27 -0.69
CA GLN A 260 21.25 -22.70 -1.93
C GLN A 260 20.61 -21.57 -2.74
N TRP A 261 20.56 -20.35 -2.19
CA TRP A 261 20.13 -19.18 -2.95
C TRP A 261 21.02 -18.98 -4.18
N ARG A 262 20.41 -18.71 -5.33
CA ARG A 262 21.12 -18.35 -6.56
C ARG A 262 20.68 -16.98 -7.06
N GLU A 263 21.60 -16.27 -7.69
CA GLU A 263 21.32 -14.97 -8.27
C GLU A 263 20.24 -15.08 -9.35
N GLY A 264 19.26 -14.16 -9.32
CA GLY A 264 18.14 -14.15 -10.25
C GLY A 264 16.97 -15.07 -9.87
N GLU A 265 17.13 -15.97 -8.90
CA GLU A 265 16.01 -16.76 -8.38
C GLU A 265 15.09 -15.92 -7.50
N MET A 266 13.82 -16.31 -7.44
CA MET A 266 12.83 -15.70 -6.56
C MET A 266 11.95 -16.78 -5.96
N VAL A 267 11.59 -16.63 -4.70
CA VAL A 267 10.76 -17.60 -3.99
C VAL A 267 9.44 -16.98 -3.58
N LEU A 268 8.43 -17.84 -3.46
CA LEU A 268 7.06 -17.50 -3.11
C LEU A 268 6.64 -18.26 -1.85
N SER A 269 5.96 -17.56 -0.94
CA SER A 269 5.30 -18.19 0.21
C SER A 269 4.09 -17.38 0.70
N ASN A 270 3.11 -18.06 1.29
CA ASN A 270 1.98 -17.45 2.02
C ASN A 270 1.62 -18.20 3.31
N HIS A 271 2.27 -19.32 3.62
CA HIS A 271 1.94 -20.13 4.79
C HIS A 271 2.23 -19.37 6.11
N PRO A 272 1.32 -19.35 7.10
CA PRO A 272 1.50 -18.62 8.37
C PRO A 272 2.76 -19.02 9.16
N ALA A 273 3.03 -20.33 9.26
CA ALA A 273 4.27 -20.87 9.83
C ALA A 273 5.58 -20.32 9.22
N CYS A 274 5.50 -19.76 8.00
CA CYS A 274 6.63 -19.22 7.24
C CYS A 274 6.51 -17.69 7.10
N GLY A 275 5.92 -17.00 8.07
CA GLY A 275 5.74 -15.53 8.07
C GLY A 275 4.58 -15.01 7.22
N GLY A 276 3.66 -15.88 6.79
CA GLY A 276 2.40 -15.49 6.18
C GLY A 276 1.44 -14.79 7.18
N SER A 277 0.64 -13.85 6.70
CA SER A 277 -0.44 -13.20 7.47
C SER A 277 -1.75 -13.99 7.36
N HIS A 278 -2.16 -14.31 6.13
CA HIS A 278 -3.22 -15.24 5.77
C HIS A 278 -2.96 -15.74 4.35
N LEU A 279 -3.69 -16.75 3.88
CA LEU A 279 -3.35 -17.40 2.61
C LEU A 279 -3.45 -16.50 1.37
N PRO A 280 -4.41 -15.55 1.26
CA PRO A 280 -4.45 -14.65 0.10
C PRO A 280 -3.23 -13.72 -0.03
N ASP A 281 -2.52 -13.44 1.07
CA ASP A 281 -1.32 -12.60 1.03
C ASP A 281 -0.10 -13.41 0.59
N ILE A 282 0.19 -13.37 -0.70
CA ILE A 282 1.34 -14.07 -1.28
C ILE A 282 2.55 -13.16 -1.29
N THR A 283 3.65 -13.61 -0.69
CA THR A 283 4.93 -12.89 -0.64
C THR A 283 5.89 -13.46 -1.68
N VAL A 284 6.39 -12.60 -2.58
CA VAL A 284 7.49 -12.91 -3.51
C VAL A 284 8.75 -12.24 -2.99
N MET A 285 9.81 -13.04 -2.80
CA MET A 285 11.06 -12.62 -2.16
C MET A 285 12.23 -12.87 -3.11
N SER A 286 13.11 -11.89 -3.20
CA SER A 286 14.26 -11.92 -4.11
C SER A 286 15.55 -11.57 -3.36
N PRO A 287 16.55 -12.46 -3.34
CA PRO A 287 17.86 -12.17 -2.79
C PRO A 287 18.62 -11.22 -3.73
N PHE A 288 19.31 -10.24 -3.15
CA PHE A 288 20.24 -9.39 -3.87
C PHE A 288 21.67 -9.88 -3.64
N PHE A 289 22.34 -10.30 -4.71
CA PHE A 289 23.71 -10.78 -4.67
C PHE A 289 24.72 -9.67 -4.92
N PHE A 290 25.82 -9.70 -4.17
CA PHE A 290 27.00 -8.89 -4.43
C PHE A 290 28.25 -9.69 -4.05
N ARG A 291 29.20 -9.80 -4.99
CA ARG A 291 30.43 -10.62 -4.82
C ARG A 291 30.16 -12.08 -4.39
N GLY A 292 29.05 -12.67 -4.88
CA GLY A 292 28.68 -14.05 -4.58
C GLY A 292 27.92 -14.27 -3.27
N GLU A 293 27.67 -13.21 -2.50
CA GLU A 293 26.94 -13.29 -1.23
C GLU A 293 25.61 -12.53 -1.29
N VAL A 294 24.61 -13.01 -0.56
CA VAL A 294 23.34 -12.28 -0.39
C VAL A 294 23.54 -11.17 0.63
N ILE A 295 23.39 -9.91 0.18
CA ILE A 295 23.59 -8.74 1.04
C ILE A 295 22.30 -8.00 1.40
N PHE A 296 21.23 -8.19 0.62
CA PHE A 296 19.89 -7.66 0.87
C PHE A 296 18.83 -8.65 0.41
N TYR A 297 17.59 -8.43 0.82
CA TYR A 297 16.43 -8.98 0.14
C TYR A 297 15.46 -7.86 -0.24
N VAL A 298 14.78 -8.03 -1.37
CA VAL A 298 13.59 -7.23 -1.70
C VAL A 298 12.39 -8.16 -1.72
N ALA A 299 11.24 -7.68 -1.26
CA ALA A 299 10.02 -8.46 -1.35
C ALA A 299 8.80 -7.59 -1.63
N SER A 300 7.83 -8.23 -2.27
CA SER A 300 6.48 -7.71 -2.47
C SER A 300 5.48 -8.72 -1.93
N ARG A 301 4.51 -8.24 -1.17
CA ARG A 301 3.35 -9.01 -0.70
C ARG A 301 2.10 -8.39 -1.32
N GLY A 302 1.30 -9.19 -2.01
CA GLY A 302 0.04 -8.75 -2.61
C GLY A 302 -1.09 -9.65 -2.13
N HIS A 303 -2.26 -9.05 -1.89
CA HIS A 303 -3.47 -9.80 -1.59
C HIS A 303 -4.09 -10.29 -2.90
N HIS A 304 -3.95 -11.58 -3.18
CA HIS A 304 -4.57 -12.23 -4.33
C HIS A 304 -6.08 -12.32 -4.13
N ALA A 305 -6.85 -12.18 -5.21
CA ALA A 305 -8.31 -12.11 -5.12
C ALA A 305 -8.92 -13.42 -4.60
N ASP A 306 -8.34 -14.57 -4.95
CA ASP A 306 -8.76 -15.90 -4.51
C ASP A 306 -7.54 -16.84 -4.62
N VAL A 307 -7.37 -17.73 -3.64
CA VAL A 307 -6.36 -18.82 -3.63
C VAL A 307 -7.03 -20.18 -3.40
N GLY A 308 -8.31 -20.29 -3.73
CA GLY A 308 -9.15 -21.47 -3.52
C GLY A 308 -9.80 -21.52 -2.15
N GLY A 309 -10.13 -22.73 -1.71
CA GLY A 309 -10.79 -22.97 -0.42
C GLY A 309 -12.32 -23.05 -0.51
N THR A 310 -12.95 -23.02 0.66
CA THR A 310 -14.39 -23.31 0.81
C THR A 310 -15.31 -22.17 0.35
N THR A 311 -14.88 -20.92 0.43
CA THR A 311 -15.66 -19.75 0.03
C THR A 311 -14.93 -18.89 -1.01
N PRO A 312 -15.63 -18.18 -1.91
CA PRO A 312 -15.02 -17.21 -2.80
C PRO A 312 -14.25 -16.13 -2.04
N GLY A 313 -13.10 -15.73 -2.59
CA GLY A 313 -12.22 -14.75 -1.97
C GLY A 313 -11.32 -15.33 -0.88
N SER A 314 -11.39 -16.64 -0.61
CA SER A 314 -10.53 -17.35 0.36
C SER A 314 -10.63 -16.77 1.79
N MET A 315 -11.82 -16.30 2.17
CA MET A 315 -12.10 -15.64 3.46
C MET A 315 -13.16 -16.38 4.30
N PRO A 316 -13.07 -17.71 4.53
CA PRO A 316 -14.11 -18.43 5.25
C PRO A 316 -14.15 -18.04 6.74
N PRO A 317 -15.30 -17.58 7.27
CA PRO A 317 -15.43 -17.20 8.68
C PRO A 317 -15.44 -18.38 9.65
N PHE A 318 -15.65 -19.59 9.13
CA PHE A 318 -15.91 -20.79 9.93
C PHE A 318 -14.96 -21.95 9.62
N SER A 319 -13.83 -21.68 8.95
CA SER A 319 -12.83 -22.72 8.70
C SER A 319 -12.36 -23.34 10.01
N LYS A 320 -12.09 -24.64 9.97
CA LYS A 320 -11.61 -25.49 11.07
C LYS A 320 -10.18 -25.94 10.87
N THR A 321 -9.70 -25.94 9.63
CA THR A 321 -8.30 -26.20 9.27
C THR A 321 -7.81 -25.15 8.28
N LEU A 322 -6.49 -24.95 8.24
CA LEU A 322 -5.87 -24.00 7.31
C LEU A 322 -6.19 -24.32 5.84
N GLN A 323 -6.29 -25.60 5.48
CA GLN A 323 -6.56 -26.02 4.11
C GLN A 323 -7.91 -25.51 3.60
N GLU A 324 -8.91 -25.36 4.48
CA GLU A 324 -10.23 -24.83 4.11
C GLU A 324 -10.20 -23.35 3.65
N GLU A 325 -9.11 -22.63 3.95
CA GLU A 325 -8.86 -21.25 3.51
C GLU A 325 -8.26 -21.17 2.09
N GLY A 326 -7.66 -22.24 1.58
CA GLY A 326 -7.09 -22.30 0.23
C GLY A 326 -5.66 -22.83 0.16
N ALA A 327 -4.91 -22.38 -0.84
CA ALA A 327 -3.56 -22.86 -1.11
C ALA A 327 -2.56 -22.36 -0.06
N ALA A 328 -2.04 -23.27 0.77
CA ALA A 328 -1.01 -22.97 1.76
C ALA A 328 0.38 -23.42 1.26
N ILE A 329 1.23 -22.46 0.90
CA ILE A 329 2.54 -22.66 0.26
C ILE A 329 3.63 -22.20 1.23
N LYS A 330 4.38 -23.14 1.78
CA LYS A 330 5.52 -22.86 2.68
C LYS A 330 6.69 -22.24 1.92
N THR A 331 7.04 -22.82 0.78
CA THR A 331 8.08 -22.30 -0.11
C THR A 331 7.96 -22.94 -1.50
N VAL A 332 8.21 -22.14 -2.53
CA VAL A 332 8.42 -22.62 -3.90
C VAL A 332 9.27 -21.60 -4.65
N LYS A 333 10.19 -22.06 -5.50
CA LYS A 333 10.87 -21.18 -6.45
C LYS A 333 9.86 -20.74 -7.52
N LEU A 334 9.59 -19.44 -7.54
CA LEU A 334 8.77 -18.77 -8.56
C LEU A 334 9.57 -18.49 -9.82
N ILE A 335 10.81 -18.04 -9.65
CA ILE A 335 11.83 -17.93 -10.70
C ILE A 335 12.95 -18.91 -10.35
N GLU A 336 13.21 -19.85 -11.25
CA GLU A 336 14.30 -20.83 -11.16
C GLU A 336 15.11 -20.75 -12.46
N ASP A 337 16.42 -20.50 -12.36
CA ASP A 337 17.31 -20.26 -13.51
C ASP A 337 16.80 -19.20 -14.51
N GLY A 338 16.18 -18.13 -14.00
CA GLY A 338 15.59 -17.06 -14.81
C GLY A 338 14.25 -17.39 -15.46
N ILE A 339 13.70 -18.60 -15.24
CA ILE A 339 12.46 -19.07 -15.83
C ILE A 339 11.32 -19.00 -14.80
N PHE A 340 10.21 -18.37 -15.20
CA PHE A 340 8.98 -18.31 -14.40
C PHE A 340 8.27 -19.67 -14.38
N GLN A 341 8.10 -20.24 -13.19
CA GLN A 341 7.61 -21.60 -12.97
C GLN A 341 6.07 -21.70 -13.04
N GLU A 342 5.47 -21.25 -14.13
CA GLU A 342 4.00 -21.09 -14.26
C GLU A 342 3.21 -22.36 -13.95
N GLU A 343 3.54 -23.48 -14.57
CA GLU A 343 2.80 -24.74 -14.39
C GLU A 343 2.82 -25.22 -12.93
N ARG A 344 3.98 -25.10 -12.27
CA ARG A 344 4.15 -25.45 -10.85
C ARG A 344 3.27 -24.56 -9.97
N ILE A 345 3.19 -23.26 -10.26
CA ILE A 345 2.34 -22.34 -9.52
C ILE A 345 0.84 -22.62 -9.78
N ARG A 346 0.45 -22.90 -11.03
CA ARG A 346 -0.93 -23.28 -11.37
C ARG A 346 -1.37 -24.51 -10.61
N GLU A 347 -0.52 -25.55 -10.55
CA GLU A 347 -0.79 -26.76 -9.78
C GLU A 347 -1.04 -26.45 -8.30
N LEU A 348 -0.17 -25.64 -7.67
CA LEU A 348 -0.30 -25.27 -6.25
C LEU A 348 -1.59 -24.49 -5.96
N LEU A 349 -1.97 -23.54 -6.83
CA LEU A 349 -3.18 -22.73 -6.67
C LEU A 349 -4.47 -23.51 -6.98
N LEU A 350 -4.41 -24.55 -7.81
CA LEU A 350 -5.55 -25.42 -8.13
C LEU A 350 -5.71 -26.58 -7.14
N LYS A 351 -4.63 -26.97 -6.44
CA LYS A 351 -4.61 -28.09 -5.48
C LYS A 351 -5.76 -28.09 -4.47
N PRO A 352 -6.20 -26.96 -3.87
CA PRO A 352 -7.34 -26.97 -2.94
C PRO A 352 -8.63 -27.58 -3.52
N GLY A 353 -8.84 -27.49 -4.84
CA GLY A 353 -9.99 -28.07 -5.54
C GLY A 353 -10.02 -29.61 -5.59
N THR A 354 -8.94 -30.27 -5.15
CA THR A 354 -8.90 -31.74 -5.00
C THR A 354 -9.61 -32.21 -3.72
N CYS A 355 -9.90 -31.29 -2.79
CA CYS A 355 -10.57 -31.59 -1.53
C CYS A 355 -12.10 -31.42 -1.66
N ALA A 356 -12.85 -32.26 -0.96
CA ALA A 356 -14.31 -32.22 -1.02
C ALA A 356 -14.88 -30.89 -0.54
N ARG A 357 -15.86 -30.33 -1.28
CA ARG A 357 -16.53 -29.04 -1.00
C ARG A 357 -15.60 -27.81 -1.02
N MET A 358 -14.43 -27.94 -1.66
CA MET A 358 -13.49 -26.85 -1.88
C MET A 358 -13.32 -26.58 -3.37
N SER A 359 -12.82 -25.39 -3.70
CA SER A 359 -12.43 -25.01 -5.06
C SER A 359 -10.94 -24.75 -5.11
N GLY A 360 -10.33 -24.96 -6.28
CA GLY A 360 -9.06 -24.32 -6.61
C GLY A 360 -9.27 -22.81 -6.80
N CYS A 361 -8.17 -22.08 -7.01
CA CYS A 361 -8.19 -20.65 -7.29
C CYS A 361 -9.17 -20.30 -8.43
N ARG A 362 -10.21 -19.51 -8.10
CA ARG A 362 -11.29 -19.14 -9.04
C ARG A 362 -10.83 -18.13 -10.08
N THR A 363 -9.88 -17.27 -9.70
CA THR A 363 -9.31 -16.20 -10.54
C THR A 363 -7.86 -16.52 -10.89
N LEU A 364 -7.61 -17.72 -11.43
CA LEU A 364 -6.25 -18.23 -11.65
C LEU A 364 -5.42 -17.32 -12.56
N GLU A 365 -5.99 -16.86 -13.68
CA GLU A 365 -5.27 -16.02 -14.63
C GLU A 365 -4.93 -14.64 -14.06
N ASP A 366 -5.80 -14.06 -13.22
CA ASP A 366 -5.50 -12.83 -12.49
C ASP A 366 -4.35 -13.05 -11.52
N SER A 367 -4.40 -14.15 -10.75
CA SER A 367 -3.37 -14.49 -9.76
C SER A 367 -2.00 -14.72 -10.41
N ILE A 368 -1.93 -15.44 -11.53
CA ILE A 368 -0.68 -15.62 -12.29
C ILE A 368 -0.15 -14.27 -12.81
N SER A 369 -1.02 -13.39 -13.27
CA SER A 369 -0.63 -12.06 -13.76
C SER A 369 -0.12 -11.16 -12.64
N ASP A 370 -0.77 -11.20 -11.48
CA ASP A 370 -0.35 -10.47 -10.29
C ASP A 370 0.99 -10.99 -9.74
N LEU A 371 1.25 -12.31 -9.83
CA LEU A 371 2.57 -12.86 -9.51
C LEU A 371 3.66 -12.34 -10.46
N ARG A 372 3.37 -12.18 -11.75
CA ARG A 372 4.29 -11.54 -12.70
C ARG A 372 4.52 -10.06 -12.35
N ALA A 373 3.47 -9.36 -11.93
CA ALA A 373 3.55 -7.98 -11.44
C ALA A 373 4.45 -7.88 -10.20
N GLN A 374 4.35 -8.82 -9.25
CA GLN A 374 5.24 -8.91 -8.08
C GLN A 374 6.69 -9.18 -8.47
N VAL A 375 6.94 -10.06 -9.44
CA VAL A 375 8.29 -10.30 -9.99
C VAL A 375 8.87 -9.01 -10.60
N ALA A 376 8.08 -8.28 -11.39
CA ALA A 376 8.49 -7.01 -12.00
C ALA A 376 8.82 -5.95 -10.93
N ALA A 377 8.01 -5.85 -9.88
CA ALA A 377 8.24 -4.96 -8.75
C ALA A 377 9.57 -5.28 -8.03
N ASN A 378 9.84 -6.55 -7.76
CA ASN A 378 11.10 -6.96 -7.13
C ASN A 378 12.30 -6.69 -8.05
N LYS A 379 12.20 -6.96 -9.35
CA LYS A 379 13.26 -6.61 -10.33
C LYS A 379 13.56 -5.11 -10.33
N ARG A 380 12.54 -4.26 -10.25
CA ARG A 380 12.72 -2.80 -10.12
C ARG A 380 13.48 -2.42 -8.85
N GLY A 381 13.12 -3.05 -7.72
CA GLY A 381 13.82 -2.86 -6.44
C GLY A 381 15.30 -3.25 -6.52
N MET A 382 15.60 -4.42 -7.12
CA MET A 382 16.98 -4.86 -7.33
C MET A 382 17.76 -3.90 -8.22
N GLN A 383 17.20 -3.45 -9.33
CA GLN A 383 17.87 -2.49 -10.22
C GLN A 383 18.24 -1.20 -9.48
N LEU A 384 17.30 -0.63 -8.73
CA LEU A 384 17.53 0.62 -7.99
C LEU A 384 18.54 0.46 -6.85
N LEU A 385 18.53 -0.68 -6.16
CA LEU A 385 19.55 -0.98 -5.15
C LEU A 385 20.94 -1.13 -5.77
N LYS A 386 21.03 -1.73 -6.96
CA LYS A 386 22.27 -1.81 -7.72
C LYS A 386 22.79 -0.43 -8.09
N GLU A 387 21.94 0.46 -8.60
CA GLU A 387 22.30 1.86 -8.92
C GLU A 387 22.76 2.63 -7.67
N LEU A 388 22.10 2.43 -6.52
CA LEU A 388 22.48 3.03 -5.24
C LEU A 388 23.88 2.56 -4.80
N MET A 389 24.11 1.26 -4.90
CA MET A 389 25.38 0.60 -4.59
C MET A 389 26.53 1.07 -5.50
N GLU A 390 26.28 1.22 -6.80
CA GLU A 390 27.24 1.75 -7.76
C GLU A 390 27.60 3.21 -7.48
N THR A 391 26.64 3.99 -6.97
CA THR A 391 26.84 5.41 -6.66
C THR A 391 27.63 5.65 -5.37
N TYR A 392 27.30 4.92 -4.29
CA TYR A 392 27.84 5.20 -2.95
C TYR A 392 28.82 4.14 -2.43
N GLY A 393 28.88 2.96 -3.04
CA GLY A 393 29.69 1.84 -2.57
C GLY A 393 28.98 0.99 -1.52
N TYR A 394 29.37 -0.29 -1.47
CA TYR A 394 28.78 -1.31 -0.60
C TYR A 394 28.86 -0.94 0.89
N GLU A 395 30.04 -0.55 1.33
CA GLU A 395 30.35 -0.33 2.74
C GLU A 395 29.52 0.84 3.30
N VAL A 396 29.32 1.89 2.50
CA VAL A 396 28.52 3.06 2.87
C VAL A 396 27.04 2.69 2.95
N VAL A 397 26.50 2.00 1.93
CA VAL A 397 25.09 1.57 1.91
C VAL A 397 24.78 0.68 3.12
N GLN A 398 25.67 -0.26 3.45
CA GLN A 398 25.51 -1.14 4.62
C GLN A 398 25.57 -0.36 5.95
N ALA A 399 26.52 0.58 6.09
CA ALA A 399 26.63 1.38 7.31
C ALA A 399 25.36 2.21 7.56
N TYR A 400 24.87 2.91 6.54
CA TYR A 400 23.66 3.74 6.66
C TYR A 400 22.40 2.92 6.85
N MET A 401 22.32 1.71 6.31
CA MET A 401 21.25 0.76 6.62
C MET A 401 21.22 0.37 8.10
N GLY A 402 22.40 0.20 8.72
CA GLY A 402 22.52 0.01 10.17
C GLY A 402 22.05 1.24 10.94
N TYR A 403 22.57 2.41 10.61
CA TYR A 403 22.23 3.66 11.31
C TYR A 403 20.75 4.02 11.26
N ILE A 404 20.04 3.71 10.17
CA ILE A 404 18.58 3.91 10.06
C ILE A 404 17.82 3.06 11.08
N GLN A 405 18.27 1.83 11.33
CA GLN A 405 17.67 0.97 12.34
C GLN A 405 18.04 1.42 13.75
N ASP A 406 19.28 1.85 13.97
CA ASP A 406 19.74 2.36 15.27
C ASP A 406 18.96 3.63 15.67
N PHE A 407 18.71 4.53 14.71
CA PHE A 407 17.90 5.73 14.95
C PHE A 407 16.44 5.40 15.27
N ALA A 408 15.86 4.39 14.62
CA ALA A 408 14.52 3.92 14.94
C ALA A 408 14.44 3.28 16.33
N GLU A 409 15.46 2.52 16.74
CA GLU A 409 15.58 1.97 18.10
C GLU A 409 15.62 3.09 19.14
N ALA A 410 16.49 4.09 18.96
CA ALA A 410 16.61 5.21 19.88
C ALA A 410 15.28 5.97 20.02
N SER A 411 14.61 6.23 18.89
CA SER A 411 13.32 6.92 18.86
C SER A 411 12.21 6.12 19.56
N ALA A 412 12.18 4.80 19.38
CA ALA A 412 11.24 3.91 20.06
C ALA A 412 11.49 3.88 21.58
N ARG A 413 12.75 3.80 22.01
CA ARG A 413 13.13 3.89 23.43
C ARG A 413 12.65 5.21 24.03
N ASP A 414 12.88 6.33 23.37
CA ASP A 414 12.45 7.64 23.85
C ASP A 414 10.94 7.75 23.96
N ALA A 415 10.19 7.18 23.00
CA ALA A 415 8.73 7.12 23.08
C ALA A 415 8.24 6.31 24.28
N LEU A 416 8.82 5.14 24.51
CA LEU A 416 8.46 4.28 25.64
C LEU A 416 8.83 4.92 26.99
N LYS A 417 9.97 5.61 27.10
CA LYS A 417 10.34 6.39 28.29
C LYS A 417 9.32 7.51 28.57
N ARG A 418 8.86 8.22 27.53
CA ARG A 418 7.80 9.24 27.69
C ARG A 418 6.51 8.62 28.22
N VAL A 419 6.09 7.48 27.69
CA VAL A 419 4.93 6.73 28.19
C VAL A 419 5.12 6.35 29.67
N ALA A 420 6.26 5.76 30.03
CA ALA A 420 6.54 5.38 31.42
C ALA A 420 6.48 6.57 32.39
N LYS A 421 7.04 7.72 31.99
CA LYS A 421 7.01 8.97 32.77
C LYS A 421 5.59 9.52 32.98
N LEU A 422 4.73 9.41 31.96
CA LEU A 422 3.36 9.94 32.01
C LEU A 422 2.40 9.01 32.75
N TYR A 423 2.56 7.70 32.57
CA TYR A 423 1.51 6.73 32.85
C TYR A 423 1.90 5.60 33.79
N GLY A 424 3.19 5.53 34.19
CA GLY A 424 3.74 4.47 35.01
C GLY A 424 4.43 3.38 34.18
N THR A 425 5.18 2.51 34.85
CA THR A 425 6.03 1.48 34.23
C THR A 425 5.32 0.18 33.92
N THR A 426 4.11 -0.05 34.46
CA THR A 426 3.31 -1.25 34.24
C THR A 426 1.92 -0.87 33.77
N LEU A 427 1.55 -1.32 32.58
CA LEU A 427 0.34 -0.88 31.85
C LEU A 427 -0.47 -2.11 31.40
N PRO A 428 -1.51 -2.52 32.15
CA PRO A 428 -2.38 -3.62 31.75
C PRO A 428 -3.48 -3.15 30.78
N SER A 429 -3.95 -4.07 29.94
CA SER A 429 -5.10 -3.88 29.07
C SER A 429 -5.72 -5.24 28.70
N VAL A 430 -7.04 -5.28 28.67
CA VAL A 430 -7.82 -6.48 28.30
C VAL A 430 -8.97 -6.08 27.40
N ASP A 431 -9.17 -6.83 26.34
CA ASP A 431 -10.34 -6.74 25.48
C ASP A 431 -10.71 -8.12 24.93
N TYR A 432 -11.91 -8.24 24.36
CA TYR A 432 -12.49 -9.54 23.98
C TYR A 432 -12.92 -9.55 22.51
N MET A 433 -12.78 -10.69 21.86
CA MET A 433 -13.43 -10.97 20.58
C MET A 433 -14.95 -11.17 20.79
N ASP A 434 -15.77 -11.01 19.75
CA ASP A 434 -17.22 -11.18 19.85
C ASP A 434 -17.66 -12.61 20.25
N ASP A 435 -16.77 -13.61 20.15
CA ASP A 435 -16.99 -14.99 20.63
C ASP A 435 -16.61 -15.21 22.10
N GLY A 436 -16.12 -14.17 22.78
CA GLY A 436 -15.69 -14.20 24.17
C GLY A 436 -14.20 -14.51 24.39
N SER A 437 -13.43 -14.78 23.33
CA SER A 437 -11.98 -14.98 23.45
C SER A 437 -11.29 -13.72 23.99
N GLU A 438 -10.57 -13.86 25.09
CA GLU A 438 -9.84 -12.78 25.75
C GLU A 438 -8.48 -12.54 25.10
N ILE A 439 -8.17 -11.27 24.82
CA ILE A 439 -6.83 -10.78 24.48
C ILE A 439 -6.31 -9.95 25.66
N ARG A 440 -5.28 -10.45 26.33
CA ARG A 440 -4.69 -9.85 27.53
C ARG A 440 -3.30 -9.35 27.22
N LEU A 441 -2.99 -8.13 27.67
CA LEU A 441 -1.67 -7.54 27.54
C LEU A 441 -1.27 -6.85 28.84
N LYS A 442 -0.01 -7.04 29.22
CA LYS A 442 0.69 -6.21 30.20
C LYS A 442 1.98 -5.70 29.57
N ILE A 443 2.13 -4.38 29.49
CA ILE A 443 3.37 -3.74 29.05
C ILE A 443 4.17 -3.32 30.28
N GLU A 444 5.40 -3.79 30.38
CA GLU A 444 6.37 -3.36 31.39
C GLU A 444 7.48 -2.56 30.71
N ILE A 445 7.76 -1.35 31.19
CA ILE A 445 8.75 -0.43 30.58
C ILE A 445 9.78 -0.02 31.63
N ASP A 446 11.05 -0.20 31.30
CA ASP A 446 12.17 0.38 32.03
C ASP A 446 12.24 1.90 31.74
N PRO A 447 12.04 2.77 32.74
CA PRO A 447 12.00 4.22 32.55
C PRO A 447 13.36 4.82 32.16
N GLU A 448 14.48 4.15 32.46
CA GLU A 448 15.83 4.66 32.19
C GLU A 448 16.31 4.26 30.80
N THR A 449 16.08 3.00 30.40
CA THR A 449 16.58 2.46 29.12
C THR A 449 15.53 2.46 28.00
N GLY A 450 14.24 2.57 28.33
CA GLY A 450 13.13 2.41 27.38
C GLY A 450 12.96 0.97 26.89
N SER A 451 13.69 0.01 27.47
CA SER A 451 13.50 -1.42 27.17
C SER A 451 12.15 -1.86 27.74
N SER A 452 11.42 -2.70 27.02
CA SER A 452 10.07 -3.09 27.41
C SER A 452 9.73 -4.54 27.15
N CYS A 453 8.77 -5.07 27.92
CA CYS A 453 8.21 -6.41 27.77
C CYS A 453 6.72 -6.29 27.47
N PHE A 454 6.30 -6.78 26.31
CA PHE A 454 4.90 -6.90 25.90
C PHE A 454 4.48 -8.33 26.19
N ASP A 455 3.85 -8.52 27.36
CA ASP A 455 3.49 -9.83 27.88
C ASP A 455 2.00 -10.12 27.65
N PHE A 456 1.73 -11.10 26.79
CA PHE A 456 0.38 -11.56 26.43
C PHE A 456 -0.06 -12.80 27.21
N THR A 457 0.68 -13.21 28.24
CA THR A 457 0.35 -14.38 29.09
C THR A 457 -1.08 -14.27 29.62
N GLY A 458 -1.83 -15.37 29.55
CA GLY A 458 -3.25 -15.42 29.95
C GLY A 458 -4.24 -15.03 28.84
N THR A 459 -3.76 -14.70 27.64
CA THR A 459 -4.59 -14.62 26.44
C THR A 459 -5.21 -16.00 26.13
N SER A 460 -6.44 -16.02 25.60
CA SER A 460 -7.19 -17.25 25.36
C SER A 460 -6.44 -18.27 24.50
N SER A 461 -6.69 -19.55 24.75
CA SER A 461 -6.18 -20.65 23.93
C SER A 461 -6.59 -20.49 22.46
N GLN A 462 -5.81 -21.10 21.57
CA GLN A 462 -6.17 -21.23 20.16
C GLN A 462 -7.56 -21.85 19.99
N VAL A 463 -8.27 -21.45 18.93
CA VAL A 463 -9.68 -21.78 18.72
C VAL A 463 -9.87 -22.60 17.44
N LEU A 464 -10.90 -23.46 17.41
CA LEU A 464 -11.30 -24.20 16.21
C LEU A 464 -12.18 -23.31 15.31
N ASN A 465 -11.68 -22.15 14.93
CA ASN A 465 -12.27 -21.21 13.96
C ASN A 465 -11.16 -20.31 13.37
N SER A 466 -11.45 -19.47 12.37
CA SER A 466 -10.42 -18.67 11.69
C SER A 466 -9.81 -17.49 12.46
N THR A 467 -10.22 -17.22 13.70
CA THR A 467 -9.75 -16.05 14.46
C THR A 467 -8.36 -16.20 15.10
N ASN A 468 -7.69 -17.35 14.90
CA ASN A 468 -6.30 -17.49 15.33
C ASN A 468 -5.39 -16.52 14.58
N CYS A 469 -4.64 -15.72 15.31
CA CYS A 469 -3.72 -14.72 14.77
C CYS A 469 -2.31 -15.31 14.67
N PRO A 470 -1.68 -15.34 13.47
CA PRO A 470 -0.30 -15.76 13.35
C PRO A 470 0.61 -14.88 14.21
N THR A 471 1.59 -15.48 14.86
CA THR A 471 2.54 -14.73 15.70
C THR A 471 3.19 -13.58 14.95
N ALA A 472 3.53 -13.77 13.67
CA ALA A 472 4.10 -12.71 12.82
C ALA A 472 3.22 -11.45 12.74
N VAL A 473 1.89 -11.60 12.78
CA VAL A 473 0.92 -10.49 12.78
C VAL A 473 0.90 -9.75 14.11
N VAL A 474 1.12 -10.45 15.24
CA VAL A 474 1.27 -9.81 16.56
C VAL A 474 2.48 -8.86 16.56
N TYR A 475 3.62 -9.32 16.02
CA TYR A 475 4.80 -8.47 15.85
C TYR A 475 4.51 -7.26 14.94
N SER A 476 3.72 -7.43 13.86
CA SER A 476 3.26 -6.32 13.01
C SER A 476 2.42 -5.30 13.78
N ALA A 477 1.54 -5.74 14.68
CA ALA A 477 0.73 -4.84 15.48
C ALA A 477 1.60 -4.03 16.48
N ILE A 478 2.57 -4.68 17.13
CA ILE A 478 3.46 -4.02 18.09
C ILE A 478 4.33 -2.95 17.39
N ILE A 479 5.02 -3.31 16.30
CA ILE A 479 5.88 -2.36 15.58
C ILE A 479 5.08 -1.16 15.06
N TYR A 480 3.85 -1.41 14.59
CA TYR A 480 2.92 -0.37 14.15
C TYR A 480 2.56 0.58 15.30
N CYS A 481 2.07 0.05 16.43
CA CYS A 481 1.67 0.86 17.58
C CYS A 481 2.83 1.70 18.12
N VAL A 482 4.01 1.10 18.22
CA VAL A 482 5.23 1.78 18.68
C VAL A 482 5.61 2.90 17.70
N ARG A 483 5.59 2.63 16.39
CA ARG A 483 5.85 3.66 15.39
C ARG A 483 4.84 4.81 15.49
N CYS A 484 3.56 4.54 15.75
CA CYS A 484 2.53 5.57 15.90
C CYS A 484 2.75 6.52 17.09
N ILE A 485 3.37 6.07 18.18
CA ILE A 485 3.68 6.93 19.35
C ILE A 485 5.05 7.62 19.26
N VAL A 486 5.84 7.29 18.24
CA VAL A 486 7.11 7.95 17.95
C VAL A 486 6.84 9.26 17.21
N ASP A 487 7.06 10.37 17.91
CA ASP A 487 7.00 11.74 17.38
C ASP A 487 8.32 12.15 16.70
N ALA A 488 8.73 11.36 15.70
CA ALA A 488 9.90 11.61 14.87
C ALA A 488 9.64 11.12 13.45
N ASP A 489 10.28 11.76 12.47
CA ASP A 489 10.20 11.37 11.06
C ASP A 489 11.14 10.19 10.75
N ILE A 490 10.75 9.02 11.24
CA ILE A 490 11.46 7.76 10.98
C ILE A 490 10.63 6.83 10.08
N PRO A 491 11.26 6.04 9.20
CA PRO A 491 10.57 4.95 8.52
C PRO A 491 10.15 3.87 9.52
N LEU A 492 9.11 3.11 9.19
CA LEU A 492 8.74 1.90 9.95
C LEU A 492 9.75 0.80 9.64
N ASN A 493 10.59 0.44 10.61
CA ASN A 493 11.65 -0.56 10.40
C ASN A 493 11.90 -1.40 11.67
N GLN A 494 12.69 -2.47 11.53
CA GLN A 494 12.94 -3.44 12.60
C GLN A 494 13.61 -2.83 13.84
N GLY A 495 14.26 -1.67 13.73
CA GLY A 495 14.85 -0.93 14.85
C GLY A 495 13.84 -0.64 15.96
N CYS A 496 12.58 -0.33 15.61
CA CYS A 496 11.51 -0.10 16.58
C CYS A 496 11.22 -1.31 17.49
N MET A 497 11.56 -2.53 17.05
CA MET A 497 11.34 -3.76 17.81
C MET A 497 12.53 -4.18 18.65
N ARG A 498 13.73 -3.64 18.43
CA ARG A 498 14.94 -3.99 19.21
C ARG A 498 14.82 -3.77 20.72
N PRO A 499 14.16 -2.71 21.24
CA PRO A 499 14.01 -2.54 22.68
C PRO A 499 12.85 -3.36 23.28
N ILE A 500 12.17 -4.18 22.48
CA ILE A 500 10.91 -4.84 22.85
C ILE A 500 11.09 -6.36 22.91
N ARG A 501 10.89 -6.92 24.09
CA ARG A 501 10.69 -8.35 24.27
C ARG A 501 9.19 -8.65 24.18
N VAL A 502 8.82 -9.67 23.41
CA VAL A 502 7.43 -10.13 23.30
C VAL A 502 7.31 -11.50 23.97
N VAL A 503 6.33 -11.67 24.85
CA VAL A 503 6.02 -12.94 25.51
C VAL A 503 4.65 -13.41 25.04
N LEU A 504 4.63 -14.60 24.42
CA LEU A 504 3.45 -15.26 23.88
C LEU A 504 3.46 -16.72 24.32
N GLU A 505 2.33 -17.21 24.81
CA GLU A 505 2.16 -18.63 25.11
C GLU A 505 1.89 -19.42 23.83
N ARG A 506 2.67 -20.47 23.58
CA ARG A 506 2.42 -21.39 22.46
C ARG A 506 1.05 -22.07 22.65
N GLY A 507 0.26 -22.16 21.59
CA GLY A 507 -1.10 -22.71 21.65
C GLY A 507 -2.15 -21.70 22.15
N SER A 508 -1.80 -20.42 22.27
CA SER A 508 -2.77 -19.32 22.42
C SER A 508 -3.33 -18.90 21.05
N ILE A 509 -4.43 -18.14 21.05
CA ILE A 509 -4.99 -17.52 19.84
C ILE A 509 -3.99 -16.59 19.12
N LEU A 510 -2.89 -16.18 19.77
CA LEU A 510 -1.83 -15.32 19.22
C LEU A 510 -0.54 -16.09 18.85
N SER A 511 -0.50 -17.38 19.13
CA SER A 511 0.57 -18.30 18.72
C SER A 511 -0.01 -19.69 18.43
N PRO A 512 -0.90 -19.80 17.43
CA PRO A 512 -1.59 -21.03 17.10
C PRO A 512 -0.66 -22.07 16.46
N ASP A 513 -1.08 -23.33 16.47
CA ASP A 513 -0.45 -24.40 15.70
C ASP A 513 -0.64 -24.23 14.18
N ASP A 514 0.33 -24.72 13.41
CA ASP A 514 0.47 -24.48 11.96
C ASP A 514 -0.71 -24.93 11.09
N GLU A 515 -1.50 -25.90 11.57
CA GLU A 515 -2.64 -26.48 10.84
C GLU A 515 -3.95 -25.72 11.09
N LEU A 516 -3.97 -24.79 12.03
CA LEU A 516 -5.17 -24.02 12.37
C LEU A 516 -5.43 -22.89 11.37
N PRO A 517 -6.70 -22.57 11.12
CA PRO A 517 -7.10 -21.48 10.23
C PRO A 517 -6.81 -20.12 10.87
N VAL A 518 -6.42 -19.14 10.05
CA VAL A 518 -5.91 -17.84 10.52
C VAL A 518 -6.48 -16.62 9.79
N VAL A 519 -7.35 -16.79 8.79
CA VAL A 519 -7.79 -15.68 7.93
C VAL A 519 -8.45 -14.54 8.72
N ALA A 520 -9.24 -14.88 9.73
CA ALA A 520 -9.86 -13.89 10.61
C ALA A 520 -8.88 -13.33 11.65
N GLY A 521 -7.83 -14.06 12.00
CA GLY A 521 -6.77 -13.57 12.87
C GLY A 521 -6.01 -12.39 12.28
N ASN A 522 -5.77 -12.41 10.96
CA ASN A 522 -5.15 -11.31 10.23
C ASN A 522 -6.02 -10.05 10.21
N VAL A 523 -7.34 -10.18 10.07
CA VAL A 523 -8.24 -9.06 9.75
C VAL A 523 -9.11 -8.59 10.91
N LEU A 524 -9.22 -9.40 11.97
CA LEU A 524 -10.04 -9.13 13.15
C LEU A 524 -9.22 -9.16 14.43
N THR A 525 -8.55 -10.28 14.74
CA THR A 525 -7.78 -10.42 15.98
C THR A 525 -6.61 -9.45 16.01
N SER A 526 -5.97 -9.19 14.88
CA SER A 526 -4.93 -8.15 14.75
C SER A 526 -5.41 -6.74 15.14
N GLN A 527 -6.68 -6.41 14.83
CA GLN A 527 -7.29 -5.15 15.23
C GLN A 527 -7.49 -5.12 16.74
N ARG A 528 -7.89 -6.26 17.34
CA ARG A 528 -8.02 -6.37 18.79
C ARG A 528 -6.68 -6.27 19.52
N VAL A 529 -5.63 -6.90 18.99
CA VAL A 529 -4.25 -6.77 19.49
C VAL A 529 -3.81 -5.31 19.45
N THR A 530 -4.11 -4.60 18.37
CA THR A 530 -3.81 -3.17 18.24
C THR A 530 -4.59 -2.32 19.25
N ASP A 531 -5.89 -2.59 19.41
CA ASP A 531 -6.75 -1.90 20.40
C ASP A 531 -6.20 -2.07 21.82
N VAL A 532 -5.80 -3.29 22.24
CA VAL A 532 -5.27 -3.51 23.58
C VAL A 532 -3.92 -2.81 23.79
N ILE A 533 -3.05 -2.77 22.77
CA ILE A 533 -1.76 -2.07 22.85
C ILE A 533 -1.99 -0.57 22.99
N PHE A 534 -2.80 0.06 22.14
CA PHE A 534 -3.06 1.50 22.24
C PHE A 534 -3.79 1.89 23.51
N THR A 535 -4.68 1.03 24.01
CA THR A 535 -5.34 1.22 25.31
C THR A 535 -4.34 1.16 26.46
N ALA A 536 -3.43 0.16 26.47
CA ALA A 536 -2.37 0.05 27.47
C ALA A 536 -1.45 1.28 27.45
N LEU A 537 -1.03 1.71 26.26
CA LEU A 537 -0.19 2.90 26.05
C LEU A 537 -0.95 4.22 26.27
N ARG A 538 -2.28 4.18 26.43
CA ARG A 538 -3.19 5.33 26.56
C ARG A 538 -3.01 6.36 25.43
N ALA A 539 -2.81 5.87 24.22
CA ALA A 539 -2.48 6.69 23.06
C ALA A 539 -3.75 7.22 22.34
N VAL A 540 -4.72 6.34 22.11
CA VAL A 540 -5.96 6.62 21.38
C VAL A 540 -7.05 5.65 21.83
N ALA A 541 -8.32 6.07 21.79
CA ALA A 541 -9.47 5.19 21.99
C ALA A 541 -9.54 4.10 20.91
N CYS A 542 -10.31 3.04 21.15
CA CYS A 542 -10.49 2.00 20.15
C CYS A 542 -11.17 2.58 18.90
N SER A 543 -10.63 2.27 17.74
CA SER A 543 -11.34 2.50 16.47
C SER A 543 -12.43 1.45 16.30
N HIS A 544 -13.11 1.43 15.15
CA HIS A 544 -14.11 0.43 14.81
C HIS A 544 -13.65 -1.04 14.86
N GLY A 545 -12.36 -1.31 15.11
CA GLY A 545 -11.85 -2.60 15.64
C GLY A 545 -12.05 -3.81 14.72
N CYS A 546 -12.15 -3.61 13.41
CA CYS A 546 -12.53 -4.65 12.45
C CYS A 546 -12.18 -4.19 11.03
N MET A 547 -11.61 -5.02 10.14
CA MET A 547 -11.46 -4.64 8.72
C MET A 547 -12.76 -4.67 7.91
N ASN A 548 -13.86 -5.11 8.53
CA ASN A 548 -15.20 -5.29 7.96
C ASN A 548 -15.16 -6.01 6.61
N ASN A 549 -14.53 -7.19 6.59
CA ASN A 549 -14.33 -7.94 5.36
C ASN A 549 -15.66 -8.39 4.77
N PHE A 550 -15.84 -8.05 3.50
CA PHE A 550 -16.91 -8.50 2.65
C PHE A 550 -16.32 -9.17 1.42
N THR A 551 -16.66 -10.45 1.21
CA THR A 551 -16.40 -11.11 -0.07
C THR A 551 -17.70 -11.54 -0.73
N MET A 552 -17.66 -11.66 -2.04
CA MET A 552 -18.72 -12.31 -2.79
C MET A 552 -18.15 -13.02 -4.01
N GLY A 553 -18.86 -14.04 -4.50
CA GLY A 553 -18.44 -14.72 -5.70
C GLY A 553 -19.24 -15.97 -6.06
N SER A 554 -18.82 -16.59 -7.15
CA SER A 554 -19.36 -17.79 -7.79
C SER A 554 -18.21 -18.75 -8.13
N SER A 555 -18.37 -19.62 -9.13
CA SER A 555 -17.29 -20.46 -9.66
C SER A 555 -16.20 -19.69 -10.40
N ASP A 556 -16.52 -18.53 -10.96
CA ASP A 556 -15.72 -17.77 -11.92
C ASP A 556 -15.57 -16.28 -11.53
N VAL A 557 -16.25 -15.83 -10.48
CA VAL A 557 -16.17 -14.46 -9.95
C VAL A 557 -15.72 -14.51 -8.49
N ALA A 558 -14.76 -13.66 -8.12
CA ALA A 558 -14.38 -13.42 -6.74
C ALA A 558 -14.11 -11.92 -6.50
N TYR A 559 -14.78 -11.38 -5.48
CA TYR A 559 -14.61 -10.01 -5.00
C TYR A 559 -14.24 -10.04 -3.52
N TYR A 560 -13.31 -9.17 -3.13
CA TYR A 560 -12.92 -8.96 -1.74
C TYR A 560 -12.77 -7.46 -1.48
N GLU A 561 -13.34 -6.97 -0.37
CA GLU A 561 -13.21 -5.60 0.11
C GLU A 561 -13.11 -5.55 1.65
N THR A 562 -12.27 -4.65 2.14
CA THR A 562 -12.28 -4.17 3.54
C THR A 562 -13.08 -2.87 3.57
N ILE A 563 -14.00 -2.72 4.53
CA ILE A 563 -14.85 -1.53 4.63
C ILE A 563 -14.40 -0.69 5.83
N CYS A 564 -14.19 0.60 5.61
CA CYS A 564 -13.75 1.54 6.62
C CYS A 564 -14.75 1.70 7.79
N GLY A 565 -14.35 2.41 8.83
CA GLY A 565 -15.22 2.75 9.95
C GLY A 565 -14.80 4.05 10.62
N GLY A 566 -15.18 4.19 11.90
CA GLY A 566 -14.73 5.31 12.71
C GLY A 566 -13.36 5.07 13.32
N SER A 567 -12.50 6.08 13.33
CA SER A 567 -11.26 6.09 14.12
C SER A 567 -11.53 6.56 15.56
N GLY A 568 -10.79 6.00 16.52
CA GLY A 568 -10.84 6.47 17.91
C GLY A 568 -10.28 7.88 18.09
N ALA A 569 -10.81 8.62 19.07
CA ALA A 569 -10.30 9.92 19.48
C ALA A 569 -9.10 9.79 20.43
N GLY A 570 -8.27 10.83 20.51
CA GLY A 570 -7.15 10.89 21.45
C GLY A 570 -7.03 12.25 22.14
N ASP A 571 -6.00 12.40 22.98
CA ASP A 571 -5.78 13.65 23.70
C ASP A 571 -5.35 14.77 22.73
N GLY A 572 -6.26 15.71 22.49
CA GLY A 572 -6.03 16.85 21.59
C GLY A 572 -6.72 16.74 20.23
N PHE A 573 -7.36 15.61 19.88
CA PHE A 573 -7.93 15.41 18.55
C PHE A 573 -9.16 14.49 18.50
N ASN A 574 -10.13 14.84 17.66
CA ASN A 574 -11.28 13.99 17.33
C ASN A 574 -10.84 12.82 16.43
N GLY A 575 -11.57 11.71 16.50
CA GLY A 575 -11.43 10.61 15.56
C GLY A 575 -11.97 10.98 14.18
N THR A 576 -11.31 10.48 13.14
CA THR A 576 -11.72 10.68 11.75
C THR A 576 -12.85 9.71 11.36
N SER A 577 -13.89 10.22 10.71
CA SER A 577 -15.00 9.40 10.20
C SER A 577 -14.67 8.75 8.85
N ALA A 578 -15.22 7.55 8.61
CA ALA A 578 -15.14 6.83 7.34
C ALA A 578 -13.71 6.59 6.82
N VAL A 579 -12.83 6.10 7.71
CA VAL A 579 -11.44 5.76 7.37
C VAL A 579 -11.07 4.34 7.79
N HIS A 580 -10.21 3.70 7.01
CA HIS A 580 -9.53 2.49 7.42
C HIS A 580 -8.56 2.82 8.56
N THR A 581 -8.43 1.93 9.54
CA THR A 581 -7.60 2.16 10.73
C THR A 581 -6.71 0.98 11.04
N HIS A 582 -5.56 1.28 11.65
CA HIS A 582 -4.68 0.31 12.28
C HIS A 582 -4.11 -0.71 11.29
N MET A 583 -4.46 -1.98 11.42
CA MET A 583 -3.85 -3.06 10.62
C MET A 583 -4.30 -3.06 9.15
N THR A 584 -5.20 -2.15 8.77
CA THR A 584 -5.63 -1.92 7.39
C THR A 584 -5.18 -0.55 6.88
N ASN A 585 -4.88 -0.45 5.58
CA ASN A 585 -4.54 0.80 4.90
C ASN A 585 -4.81 0.67 3.40
N THR A 586 -5.98 0.12 3.05
CA THR A 586 -6.41 -0.10 1.66
C THR A 586 -7.38 0.98 1.21
N ARG A 587 -7.45 1.24 -0.09
CA ARG A 587 -8.56 2.01 -0.68
C ARG A 587 -9.82 1.16 -0.73
N MET A 588 -10.97 1.85 -0.72
CA MET A 588 -12.23 1.25 -1.14
C MET A 588 -12.19 0.92 -2.63
N THR A 589 -12.99 -0.05 -3.06
CA THR A 589 -13.22 -0.25 -4.49
C THR A 589 -14.05 0.92 -5.02
N ASP A 590 -13.54 1.57 -6.06
CA ASP A 590 -14.26 2.60 -6.81
C ASP A 590 -15.63 2.06 -7.27
N PRO A 591 -16.74 2.78 -7.02
CA PRO A 591 -18.08 2.31 -7.38
C PRO A 591 -18.23 1.93 -8.86
N GLU A 592 -17.65 2.71 -9.77
CA GLU A 592 -17.70 2.46 -11.20
C GLU A 592 -16.96 1.16 -11.56
N ILE A 593 -15.82 0.90 -10.91
CA ILE A 593 -15.09 -0.37 -11.08
C ILE A 593 -15.87 -1.54 -10.50
N LEU A 594 -16.48 -1.36 -9.33
CA LEU A 594 -17.30 -2.39 -8.69
C LEU A 594 -18.45 -2.82 -9.59
N GLU A 595 -19.23 -1.87 -10.09
CA GLU A 595 -20.43 -2.14 -10.91
C GLU A 595 -20.09 -2.61 -12.32
N THR A 596 -18.94 -2.20 -12.88
CA THR A 596 -18.50 -2.65 -14.21
C THR A 596 -17.95 -4.08 -14.19
N ARG A 597 -17.33 -4.50 -13.09
CA ARG A 597 -16.65 -5.80 -13.00
C ARG A 597 -17.46 -6.90 -12.33
N TYR A 598 -18.39 -6.54 -11.46
CA TYR A 598 -19.09 -7.49 -10.62
C TYR A 598 -20.61 -7.32 -10.77
N PRO A 599 -21.38 -8.41 -10.65
CA PRO A 599 -22.83 -8.40 -10.86
C PRO A 599 -23.57 -7.88 -9.62
N VAL A 600 -23.23 -6.66 -9.21
CA VAL A 600 -23.85 -5.93 -8.10
C VAL A 600 -23.98 -4.46 -8.43
N ILE A 601 -24.90 -3.79 -7.73
CA ILE A 601 -25.04 -2.34 -7.76
C ILE A 601 -24.80 -1.79 -6.36
N LEU A 602 -23.98 -0.76 -6.25
CA LEU A 602 -23.78 -0.04 -5.00
C LEU A 602 -24.91 0.98 -4.85
N ARG A 603 -25.95 0.61 -4.10
CA ARG A 603 -27.14 1.45 -3.90
C ARG A 603 -26.77 2.79 -3.27
N PHE A 604 -26.00 2.73 -2.18
CA PHE A 604 -25.45 3.92 -1.53
C PHE A 604 -24.24 3.57 -0.66
N PHE A 605 -23.39 4.58 -0.48
CA PHE A 605 -22.30 4.55 0.48
C PHE A 605 -22.23 5.89 1.21
N ARG A 606 -22.44 5.89 2.54
CA ARG A 606 -22.57 7.11 3.34
C ARG A 606 -21.97 6.99 4.72
N ILE A 607 -21.63 8.11 5.33
CA ILE A 607 -21.22 8.17 6.74
C ILE A 607 -22.41 7.82 7.64
N ARG A 608 -22.21 6.92 8.58
CA ARG A 608 -23.17 6.53 9.63
C ARG A 608 -23.12 7.53 10.77
N ARG A 609 -23.74 8.69 10.57
CA ARG A 609 -23.71 9.82 11.52
C ARG A 609 -24.16 9.43 12.93
N GLY A 610 -23.44 9.89 13.93
CA GLY A 610 -23.74 9.64 15.35
C GLY A 610 -23.29 8.26 15.83
N SER A 611 -22.46 7.55 15.07
CA SER A 611 -21.92 6.26 15.49
C SER A 611 -20.61 6.37 16.26
N GLY A 612 -19.89 7.49 16.14
CA GLY A 612 -18.73 7.78 16.97
C GLY A 612 -19.10 8.02 18.43
N GLY A 613 -18.22 7.62 19.34
CA GLY A 613 -18.39 7.79 20.78
C GLY A 613 -18.29 9.26 21.21
N ASN A 614 -19.11 9.63 22.19
CA ASN A 614 -19.13 10.99 22.74
C ASN A 614 -17.92 11.28 23.61
N GLY A 615 -17.59 12.55 23.76
CA GLY A 615 -16.50 13.01 24.62
C GLY A 615 -16.07 14.42 24.27
N LYS A 616 -15.13 14.97 25.05
CA LYS A 616 -14.50 16.26 24.70
C LYS A 616 -13.91 16.19 23.29
N TYR A 617 -13.26 15.06 23.00
CA TYR A 617 -12.91 14.68 21.64
C TYR A 617 -13.79 13.50 21.22
N LYS A 618 -14.54 13.68 20.14
CA LYS A 618 -15.49 12.68 19.64
C LYS A 618 -14.78 11.63 18.81
N GLY A 619 -15.21 10.37 18.93
CA GLY A 619 -14.81 9.32 18.02
C GLY A 619 -15.35 9.56 16.62
N GLY A 620 -14.69 9.00 15.61
CA GLY A 620 -15.13 9.07 14.22
C GLY A 620 -16.39 8.24 13.98
N ASP A 621 -17.21 8.68 13.02
CA ASP A 621 -18.37 7.92 12.56
C ASP A 621 -17.95 6.78 11.61
N GLY A 622 -18.61 5.64 11.71
CA GLY A 622 -18.55 4.57 10.73
C GLY A 622 -19.25 4.91 9.42
N VAL A 623 -19.52 3.88 8.60
CA VAL A 623 -20.19 4.00 7.30
C VAL A 623 -21.34 3.02 7.17
N VAL A 624 -22.21 3.28 6.20
CA VAL A 624 -23.22 2.34 5.71
C VAL A 624 -22.98 2.11 4.23
N ARG A 625 -22.73 0.85 3.85
CA ARG A 625 -22.51 0.41 2.47
C ARG A 625 -23.57 -0.62 2.09
N SER A 626 -24.33 -0.35 1.04
CA SER A 626 -25.49 -1.16 0.65
C SER A 626 -25.36 -1.66 -0.79
N PHE A 627 -25.47 -2.98 -0.99
CA PHE A 627 -25.30 -3.67 -2.25
C PHE A 627 -26.61 -4.32 -2.68
N LEU A 628 -26.96 -4.20 -3.96
CA LEU A 628 -28.00 -4.98 -4.63
C LEU A 628 -27.35 -6.06 -5.48
N PHE A 629 -27.73 -7.32 -5.30
CA PHE A 629 -27.21 -8.42 -6.12
C PHE A 629 -28.01 -8.57 -7.41
N LEU A 630 -27.29 -8.70 -8.53
CA LEU A 630 -27.88 -8.84 -9.88
C LEU A 630 -27.91 -10.29 -10.39
N GLN A 631 -27.30 -11.20 -9.62
CA GLN A 631 -27.36 -12.63 -9.85
C GLN A 631 -27.18 -13.38 -8.53
N ASP A 632 -27.40 -14.68 -8.57
CA ASP A 632 -27.17 -15.54 -7.42
C ASP A 632 -25.65 -15.65 -7.13
N LEU A 633 -25.26 -15.36 -5.90
CA LEU A 633 -23.87 -15.34 -5.45
C LEU A 633 -23.74 -15.94 -4.05
N THR A 634 -22.53 -16.32 -3.68
CA THR A 634 -22.18 -16.52 -2.27
C THR A 634 -21.59 -15.23 -1.73
N ALA A 635 -22.22 -14.64 -0.72
CA ALA A 635 -21.72 -13.49 0.02
C ALA A 635 -21.16 -13.95 1.38
N VAL A 636 -19.98 -13.45 1.75
CA VAL A 636 -19.32 -13.80 3.01
C VAL A 636 -19.09 -12.53 3.81
N LEU A 637 -19.50 -12.59 5.07
CA LEU A 637 -19.26 -11.55 6.05
C LEU A 637 -18.25 -12.07 7.05
N LEU A 638 -17.12 -11.37 7.18
CA LEU A 638 -16.11 -11.64 8.19
C LEU A 638 -15.87 -10.35 8.98
N THR A 639 -16.72 -10.13 9.99
CA THR A 639 -16.76 -8.88 10.76
C THR A 639 -16.83 -9.12 12.27
N GLU A 640 -16.38 -8.13 13.04
CA GLU A 640 -16.36 -8.05 14.51
C GLU A 640 -16.96 -6.73 14.98
N ARG A 641 -17.01 -6.52 16.30
CA ARG A 641 -17.68 -5.38 16.94
C ARG A 641 -19.18 -5.33 16.60
N ARG A 642 -19.80 -6.51 16.50
CA ARG A 642 -21.26 -6.70 16.40
C ARG A 642 -21.85 -7.07 17.77
N VAL A 643 -21.04 -7.61 18.67
CA VAL A 643 -21.43 -7.92 20.06
C VAL A 643 -20.86 -6.87 21.02
N LEU A 644 -19.57 -6.53 20.87
CA LEU A 644 -18.84 -5.61 21.75
C LEU A 644 -18.61 -4.24 21.10
N GLU A 645 -18.73 -3.18 21.89
CA GLU A 645 -18.52 -1.80 21.45
C GLU A 645 -17.03 -1.41 21.45
N PRO A 646 -16.56 -0.60 20.49
CA PRO A 646 -15.26 0.07 20.56
C PRO A 646 -15.15 0.97 21.79
N LYS A 647 -14.23 0.66 22.70
CA LYS A 647 -14.08 1.38 23.98
C LYS A 647 -13.58 2.82 23.77
N GLY A 648 -14.15 3.76 24.53
CA GLY A 648 -13.60 5.10 24.69
C GLY A 648 -12.32 5.11 25.55
N LEU A 649 -11.64 6.25 25.59
CA LEU A 649 -10.42 6.47 26.40
C LEU A 649 -10.63 7.60 27.41
N PHE A 650 -10.00 7.49 28.59
CA PHE A 650 -10.06 8.48 29.66
C PHE A 650 -11.50 8.88 30.06
N GLY A 651 -12.45 7.94 30.03
CA GLY A 651 -13.85 8.19 30.33
C GLY A 651 -14.68 8.77 29.18
N GLY A 652 -14.12 8.84 27.96
CA GLY A 652 -14.93 9.06 26.75
C GLY A 652 -15.89 7.89 26.49
N GLY A 653 -16.98 8.17 25.80
CA GLY A 653 -18.01 7.19 25.46
C GLY A 653 -17.58 6.20 24.37
N ASN A 654 -18.18 5.03 24.37
CA ASN A 654 -17.91 4.00 23.38
C ASN A 654 -18.48 4.36 22.00
N GLY A 655 -17.84 3.85 20.95
CA GLY A 655 -18.42 3.86 19.61
C GLY A 655 -19.56 2.86 19.48
N MET A 656 -20.50 3.11 18.56
CA MET A 656 -21.59 2.17 18.28
C MET A 656 -21.06 0.89 17.62
N LYS A 657 -21.66 -0.24 17.96
CA LYS A 657 -21.48 -1.53 17.27
C LYS A 657 -21.87 -1.45 15.81
N GLY A 658 -21.20 -2.24 14.98
CA GLY A 658 -21.64 -2.49 13.61
C GLY A 658 -22.90 -3.35 13.56
N LEU A 659 -23.49 -3.47 12.38
CA LEU A 659 -24.67 -4.30 12.10
C LEU A 659 -24.65 -4.73 10.63
N ASN A 660 -24.93 -6.00 10.34
CA ASN A 660 -25.06 -6.48 8.96
C ASN A 660 -26.51 -6.93 8.74
N MET A 661 -27.16 -6.38 7.72
CA MET A 661 -28.56 -6.63 7.40
C MET A 661 -28.71 -7.17 5.99
N VAL A 662 -29.50 -8.21 5.82
CA VAL A 662 -29.94 -8.71 4.51
C VAL A 662 -31.43 -8.44 4.36
N TYR A 663 -31.82 -7.88 3.23
CA TYR A 663 -33.21 -7.65 2.90
C TYR A 663 -33.56 -8.54 1.71
N VAL A 664 -34.53 -9.44 1.94
CA VAL A 664 -34.99 -10.42 0.95
C VAL A 664 -36.37 -10.01 0.45
N PRO A 665 -36.63 -9.95 -0.86
CA PRO A 665 -37.97 -9.68 -1.37
C PRO A 665 -38.98 -10.75 -0.94
N ASN A 666 -40.23 -10.34 -0.71
CA ASN A 666 -41.33 -11.28 -0.54
C ASN A 666 -41.58 -12.11 -1.82
N GLU A 667 -42.24 -13.25 -1.71
CA GLU A 667 -42.52 -14.15 -2.85
C GLU A 667 -43.21 -13.44 -4.03
N ASP A 668 -44.23 -12.62 -3.75
CA ASP A 668 -44.94 -11.81 -4.76
C ASP A 668 -44.03 -10.81 -5.48
N THR A 669 -43.01 -10.33 -4.78
CA THR A 669 -42.02 -9.37 -5.28
C THR A 669 -40.92 -10.09 -6.05
N ALA A 670 -40.38 -11.18 -5.50
CA ALA A 670 -39.36 -12.02 -6.12
C ALA A 670 -39.84 -12.59 -7.46
N ALA A 671 -41.11 -13.01 -7.55
CA ALA A 671 -41.71 -13.49 -8.79
C ALA A 671 -41.77 -12.44 -9.92
N ARG A 672 -41.68 -11.14 -9.57
CA ARG A 672 -41.66 -10.02 -10.54
C ARG A 672 -40.24 -9.65 -10.97
N TRP A 673 -39.23 -10.03 -10.21
CA TRP A 673 -37.82 -9.71 -10.48
C TRP A 673 -37.12 -10.89 -11.14
N SER A 674 -37.63 -11.29 -12.30
CA SER A 674 -36.95 -12.15 -13.28
C SER A 674 -36.42 -11.33 -14.47
N VAL A 675 -36.21 -10.04 -14.26
CA VAL A 675 -35.87 -9.03 -15.28
C VAL A 675 -34.37 -8.74 -15.31
N SER A 676 -33.88 -8.19 -16.41
CA SER A 676 -32.47 -7.79 -16.56
C SER A 676 -32.05 -6.77 -15.49
N PRO A 677 -30.74 -6.67 -15.16
CA PRO A 677 -30.24 -5.64 -14.23
C PRO A 677 -30.69 -4.21 -14.55
N GLN A 678 -30.74 -3.85 -15.83
CA GLN A 678 -31.26 -2.57 -16.30
C GLN A 678 -32.74 -2.38 -15.97
N GLU A 679 -33.56 -3.41 -16.12
CA GLU A 679 -34.98 -3.34 -15.75
C GLU A 679 -35.15 -3.27 -14.23
N MET A 680 -34.31 -3.96 -13.45
CA MET A 680 -34.32 -3.85 -11.99
C MET A 680 -34.01 -2.43 -11.52
N LEU A 681 -33.05 -1.75 -12.14
CA LEU A 681 -32.67 -0.36 -11.84
C LEU A 681 -33.82 0.64 -12.05
N HIS A 682 -34.70 0.37 -13.02
CA HIS A 682 -35.78 1.26 -13.40
C HIS A 682 -37.17 0.81 -12.92
N ASP A 683 -37.25 -0.27 -12.13
CA ASP A 683 -38.52 -0.76 -11.61
C ASP A 683 -39.03 0.12 -10.45
N VAL A 684 -39.90 1.08 -10.80
CA VAL A 684 -40.57 1.98 -9.85
C VAL A 684 -41.35 1.22 -8.77
N LYS A 685 -41.76 -0.05 -9.00
CA LYS A 685 -42.48 -0.85 -8.00
C LYS A 685 -41.59 -1.33 -6.86
N ARG A 686 -40.26 -1.28 -7.00
CA ARG A 686 -39.30 -1.50 -5.90
C ARG A 686 -39.40 -0.41 -4.83
N GLY A 687 -39.94 0.75 -5.21
CA GLY A 687 -40.03 1.96 -4.42
C GLY A 687 -38.91 2.94 -4.75
N GLU A 688 -38.73 3.91 -3.88
CA GLU A 688 -37.71 4.94 -4.07
C GLU A 688 -36.32 4.33 -4.02
N TRP A 689 -35.46 4.72 -4.97
CA TRP A 689 -34.06 4.30 -4.99
C TRP A 689 -33.38 4.65 -3.65
N THR A 690 -32.57 3.73 -3.13
CA THR A 690 -31.94 3.75 -1.79
C THR A 690 -32.87 3.55 -0.59
N ARG A 691 -34.17 3.34 -0.82
CA ARG A 691 -35.17 3.09 0.23
C ARG A 691 -36.08 1.89 -0.09
N GLU A 692 -35.68 1.03 -1.02
CA GLU A 692 -36.48 -0.12 -1.44
C GLU A 692 -36.88 -1.03 -0.25
N GLU A 693 -36.03 -1.16 0.77
CA GLU A 693 -36.32 -1.91 1.99
C GLU A 693 -37.42 -1.29 2.88
N GLU A 694 -37.69 0.00 2.71
CA GLU A 694 -38.74 0.74 3.42
C GLU A 694 -40.09 0.66 2.69
N THR A 695 -40.08 0.23 1.42
CA THR A 695 -41.27 0.18 0.55
C THR A 695 -42.34 -0.75 1.09
N ARG A 696 -43.60 -0.29 0.97
CA ARG A 696 -44.81 -1.03 1.32
C ARG A 696 -45.65 -1.27 0.06
N SER A 697 -46.22 -2.46 -0.09
CA SER A 697 -47.19 -2.76 -1.15
C SER A 697 -48.53 -2.06 -0.90
N SER A 698 -49.45 -2.12 -1.87
CA SER A 698 -50.77 -1.47 -1.81
C SER A 698 -51.66 -1.94 -0.65
N ASP A 699 -51.43 -3.15 -0.14
CA ASP A 699 -52.07 -3.73 1.04
C ASP A 699 -51.35 -3.37 2.36
N GLY A 700 -50.27 -2.58 2.30
CA GLY A 700 -49.49 -2.17 3.46
C GLY A 700 -48.41 -3.17 3.90
N CYS A 701 -48.19 -4.28 3.19
CA CYS A 701 -47.14 -5.24 3.53
C CYS A 701 -45.74 -4.70 3.16
N ALA A 702 -44.70 -5.04 3.93
CA ALA A 702 -43.33 -4.70 3.57
C ALA A 702 -42.90 -5.48 2.32
N VAL A 703 -42.33 -4.79 1.32
CA VAL A 703 -41.84 -5.43 0.07
C VAL A 703 -40.62 -6.32 0.34
N TYR A 704 -39.79 -5.93 1.31
CA TYR A 704 -38.65 -6.69 1.79
C TYR A 704 -38.82 -7.17 3.23
N ARG A 705 -38.25 -8.34 3.53
CA ARG A 705 -38.05 -8.81 4.91
C ARG A 705 -36.61 -8.59 5.32
N ALA A 706 -36.42 -7.79 6.37
CA ALA A 706 -35.11 -7.59 6.98
C ALA A 706 -34.70 -8.80 7.82
N ARG A 707 -33.44 -9.21 7.69
CA ARG A 707 -32.80 -10.28 8.46
C ARG A 707 -31.45 -9.80 8.96
N ASN A 708 -31.15 -10.00 10.25
CA ASN A 708 -29.82 -9.76 10.77
C ASN A 708 -28.88 -10.89 10.29
N ALA A 709 -27.81 -10.54 9.59
CA ALA A 709 -26.86 -11.50 9.05
C ALA A 709 -25.81 -11.96 10.08
N GLY A 710 -25.78 -11.38 11.29
CA GLY A 710 -24.73 -11.62 12.28
C GLY A 710 -23.39 -10.97 11.90
N GLY A 711 -22.36 -11.18 12.73
CA GLY A 711 -21.01 -10.65 12.45
C GLY A 711 -20.20 -11.49 11.47
N LYS A 712 -20.39 -12.80 11.50
CA LYS A 712 -19.69 -13.77 10.66
C LYS A 712 -20.74 -14.64 9.97
N ASN A 713 -20.72 -14.75 8.65
CA ASN A 713 -21.71 -15.55 7.92
C ASN A 713 -21.27 -15.91 6.50
N VAL A 714 -21.82 -16.99 5.96
CA VAL A 714 -21.76 -17.38 4.55
C VAL A 714 -23.19 -17.47 4.04
N LEU A 715 -23.58 -16.56 3.16
CA LEU A 715 -24.94 -16.36 2.69
C LEU A 715 -25.04 -16.74 1.21
N ALA A 716 -26.01 -17.59 0.87
CA ALA A 716 -26.49 -17.70 -0.50
C ALA A 716 -27.44 -16.53 -0.76
N VAL A 717 -26.96 -15.51 -1.46
CA VAL A 717 -27.76 -14.35 -1.88
C VAL A 717 -28.30 -14.58 -3.27
N ARG A 718 -29.54 -14.15 -3.49
CA ARG A 718 -30.23 -14.28 -4.78
C ARG A 718 -30.25 -12.96 -5.52
N CYS A 719 -30.50 -13.03 -6.83
CA CYS A 719 -30.84 -11.84 -7.61
C CYS A 719 -31.98 -11.05 -6.92
N GLY A 720 -31.77 -9.75 -6.72
CA GLY A 720 -32.72 -8.87 -6.04
C GLY A 720 -32.54 -8.75 -4.53
N ASP A 721 -31.73 -9.60 -3.89
CA ASP A 721 -31.38 -9.44 -2.47
C ASP A 721 -30.54 -8.17 -2.27
N ILE A 722 -30.69 -7.56 -1.09
CA ILE A 722 -29.91 -6.40 -0.67
C ILE A 722 -29.10 -6.77 0.58
N LEU A 723 -27.80 -6.48 0.56
CA LEU A 723 -26.94 -6.57 1.75
C LEU A 723 -26.49 -5.18 2.16
N THR A 724 -26.75 -4.80 3.42
CA THR A 724 -26.31 -3.52 4.00
C THR A 724 -25.40 -3.76 5.19
N ILE A 725 -24.21 -3.18 5.14
CA ILE A 725 -23.18 -3.27 6.16
C ILE A 725 -23.08 -1.91 6.86
N HIS A 726 -23.40 -1.88 8.15
CA HIS A 726 -23.17 -0.74 9.04
C HIS A 726 -21.89 -1.02 9.82
N THR A 727 -20.85 -0.22 9.61
CA THR A 727 -19.59 -0.37 10.36
C THR A 727 -19.66 0.36 11.69
N GLY A 728 -18.78 -0.03 12.63
CA GLY A 728 -18.69 0.60 13.94
C GLY A 728 -18.12 2.02 13.87
N GLY A 729 -18.44 2.83 14.88
CA GLY A 729 -17.73 4.09 15.12
C GLY A 729 -16.46 3.88 15.93
N GLY A 730 -15.67 4.92 16.13
CA GLY A 730 -14.56 4.92 17.09
C GLY A 730 -15.01 5.40 18.48
N GLY A 731 -14.28 5.05 19.53
CA GLY A 731 -14.48 5.57 20.88
C GLY A 731 -14.12 7.05 21.01
N GLY A 732 -14.79 7.75 21.91
CA GLY A 732 -14.48 9.13 22.29
C GLY A 732 -13.36 9.20 23.34
N CYS A 733 -12.86 10.41 23.59
CA CYS A 733 -11.79 10.68 24.56
C CYS A 733 -12.20 11.82 25.51
N TYR A 734 -12.09 11.54 26.81
CA TYR A 734 -12.55 12.37 27.94
C TYR A 734 -14.07 12.63 27.97
N PRO A 735 -14.67 12.83 29.16
CA PRO A 735 -16.05 13.33 29.27
C PRO A 735 -16.21 14.71 28.58
N GLU A 736 -17.41 15.02 28.07
CA GLU A 736 -17.67 16.27 27.33
C GLU A 736 -17.33 17.54 28.13
N GLU A 737 -17.48 17.51 29.46
CA GLU A 737 -17.24 18.64 30.37
C GLU A 737 -15.84 18.67 31.01
N ALA A 738 -14.90 17.83 30.55
CA ALA A 738 -13.58 17.72 31.17
C ALA A 738 -12.77 19.05 31.11
N LYS A 739 -12.61 19.70 32.27
CA LYS A 739 -11.65 20.81 32.47
C LYS A 739 -10.22 20.27 32.44
N GLN A 740 -9.29 21.07 31.91
CA GLN A 740 -7.91 20.70 31.55
C GLN A 740 -7.01 20.10 32.66
N GLU A 741 -7.45 20.06 33.93
CA GLU A 741 -6.59 19.69 35.07
C GLU A 741 -6.64 18.21 35.48
N ASN A 742 -7.55 17.38 34.96
CA ASN A 742 -7.59 15.95 35.27
C ASN A 742 -6.70 15.10 34.35
N LYS A 743 -5.37 15.31 34.37
CA LYS A 743 -4.39 14.47 33.65
C LYS A 743 -4.03 13.15 34.35
N ARG A 744 -4.70 12.79 35.45
CA ARG A 744 -4.49 11.54 36.20
C ARG A 744 -5.78 10.74 36.31
N GLY A 745 -6.36 10.37 35.17
CA GLY A 745 -7.52 9.46 35.13
C GLY A 745 -7.06 8.00 35.23
N THR A 746 -7.34 7.35 36.34
CA THR A 746 -7.32 5.89 36.47
C THR A 746 -8.38 5.31 35.53
N ILE A 747 -8.03 4.29 34.75
CA ILE A 747 -9.02 3.50 34.00
C ILE A 747 -9.80 2.71 35.06
N HIS A 748 -11.11 2.93 35.16
CA HIS A 748 -11.98 1.99 35.86
C HIS A 748 -12.20 0.81 34.90
N ASP A 749 -11.67 -0.36 35.27
CA ASP A 749 -11.79 -1.63 34.53
C ASP A 749 -13.25 -2.01 34.22
#